data_AF-A0A142Y2J9-F1
#
_entry.id   AF-A0A142Y2J9-F1
#
_cell.length_a   1.000
_cell.length_b   1.000
_cell.length_c   1.000
_cell.angle_alpha   90.00
_cell.angle_beta   90.00
_cell.angle_gamma   90.00
#
_symmetry.space_group_name_H-M   'P 1'
#
loop_
_entity.id
_entity.type
_entity.pdbx_description
1 polymer ?
#
loop_
_entity_poly.entity_id
_entity_poly.type
_entity_poly.pdbx_seq_one_letter_code
_entity_poly.pdbx_strand_id
1 'polypeptide(L)'
;MPSLLRLIVCFALFSIPVPALAQSPDRAAKTPLRRAHELTGWKVKTKGTEVWHSIDTNNSWEATLGDSFDGMATYEIQLPALEPLHQTGRLLLHFETVATHAVIRLNGEPIGEHLGGWTPFRIDITERYQPNAVLTVEVDEKVGHNTQGFLPIFIPHFGGIWKPVSLIQTTGPAFLDDLTLFAGGWTDESLTVRTSVQGIDNNAAIWEVGLKELGYDDEQTEWQDLSSQEMQVEFRRTRPASDPWTKWSPQTPVQYPFEVLLREKKSQRMIDRYRFQSAIRRVETRGREIYLNGEPMILRGVLNWGYAPPRLCPTSDETWMRRELQFAKERGFNMMKFCLWVPPKRYFELCDEMGMLAWMEYPTWHPKLTKEFLTPLVQEYEEFFAYDRNHPSVILRSLTCETGHSADIDVVRELYDSAHRAIPSAIIEDDSSWIGWHRVHDIYDDHPYGNNHTWKQTLQRLEDHIAQRDPKPLVLGEAIAADTWFSKPKSAPMPEMPHLLLSAGQLEPAIQRMENYLGERFDPTSSFSYAMEMRKFQIERYRFQMPRQGYTVSVIRDFPFASMGLIDFFDRPKSTPDDWSWHRDRAIAWETEQDRRSFRTSGPISGKVHFLETRGETGVATMEFGEKTFQLPIVPEPERPETTPITSADALRQAGMTTIAWSIDPNAVPDDRREPISKKAFSVRWVAGPRSDRPIASNTWNLWLIDSESIIPSSARGYRHRSANGVRLGDRLDTFFAGAWSSDTPTAGVTVARRLDRELLAWVRNGGKLVLLPDGGVGSLITSDHWFLRGAPAVSRTHVGDESLARMAADLQSMDLGGPVLRTPDYLDEVESWALLWDNHDIAEVRIHAQCWGAKVGQGQMWVSTMAYSPERGAACERWIEQGVKALIESRFERALSAETIARFEFDLENPQVELKRKGWTFKPDPKNEGLAKRWHIDIDANAAPEKIEIAKQWDSQGYGGLDGWAWYVQRLAIPEDARYVVFTGVDDLFEVYVDGVLCGGGGDRETKQTAFEQTIAVPLPPERKETVTMAIRVEDWQGAGGVFRPVYLTKQPPPSKPSLLRREVASEAVQRAD
;
A
#
# COMPACT_ATOMS: atom_id res chain seq x y z
N MET A 1 -41.23 35.18 -12.73
CA MET A 1 -41.08 34.20 -13.82
C MET A 1 -41.01 34.93 -15.14
N PRO A 2 -40.10 34.61 -16.08
CA PRO A 2 -38.96 33.69 -15.99
C PRO A 2 -37.61 34.44 -16.20
N SER A 3 -36.45 34.10 -15.61
CA SER A 3 -35.86 32.79 -15.28
C SER A 3 -35.92 31.81 -16.44
N LEU A 4 -35.19 32.07 -17.53
CA LEU A 4 -34.77 31.03 -18.50
C LEU A 4 -33.68 31.45 -19.52
N LEU A 5 -33.27 32.72 -19.64
CA LEU A 5 -32.45 33.17 -20.79
C LEU A 5 -30.99 33.60 -20.53
N ARG A 6 -30.44 33.41 -19.32
CA ARG A 6 -29.01 33.64 -19.05
C ARG A 6 -28.24 32.37 -18.65
N LEU A 7 -28.83 31.20 -18.90
CA LEU A 7 -28.22 29.88 -18.68
C LEU A 7 -27.52 29.30 -19.93
N ILE A 8 -27.25 30.11 -20.97
CA ILE A 8 -26.81 29.61 -22.30
C ILE A 8 -25.40 30.09 -22.75
N VAL A 9 -24.65 30.90 -21.98
CA VAL A 9 -23.36 31.46 -22.49
C VAL A 9 -22.10 31.10 -21.69
N CYS A 10 -22.18 30.28 -20.63
CA CYS A 10 -20.98 29.81 -19.90
C CYS A 10 -20.64 28.32 -20.06
N PHE A 11 -21.25 27.61 -21.02
CA PHE A 11 -20.99 26.18 -21.28
C PHE A 11 -20.36 25.89 -22.65
N ALA A 12 -19.74 26.87 -23.32
CA ALA A 12 -19.25 26.71 -24.70
C ALA A 12 -17.79 27.15 -24.96
N LEU A 13 -16.93 27.25 -23.94
CA LEU A 13 -15.53 27.71 -24.13
C LEU A 13 -14.44 26.89 -23.40
N PHE A 14 -14.66 25.59 -23.18
CA PHE A 14 -13.57 24.63 -22.88
C PHE A 14 -13.82 23.30 -23.60
N SER A 15 -13.95 23.39 -24.92
CA SER A 15 -13.76 22.27 -25.84
C SER A 15 -12.82 22.77 -26.93
N ILE A 16 -11.54 22.97 -26.61
CA ILE A 16 -10.54 22.85 -27.67
C ILE A 16 -10.51 21.35 -27.95
N PRO A 17 -10.93 20.86 -29.13
CA PRO A 17 -10.69 19.49 -29.48
C PRO A 17 -9.16 19.32 -29.47
N VAL A 18 -8.67 18.56 -28.49
CA VAL A 18 -7.37 17.91 -28.61
C VAL A 18 -7.47 17.15 -29.93
N PRO A 19 -6.55 17.33 -30.89
CA PRO A 19 -6.57 16.47 -32.04
C PRO A 19 -6.38 15.06 -31.50
N ALA A 20 -7.41 14.23 -31.65
CA ALA A 20 -7.22 12.80 -31.72
C ALA A 20 -6.02 12.54 -32.66
N LEU A 21 -5.36 11.39 -32.52
CA LEU A 21 -4.54 10.81 -33.59
C LEU A 21 -5.41 10.65 -34.85
N ALA A 22 -5.71 11.76 -35.50
CA ALA A 22 -6.17 11.81 -36.86
C ALA A 22 -4.92 11.46 -37.66
N GLN A 23 -5.00 10.33 -38.35
CA GLN A 23 -4.36 10.22 -39.64
C GLN A 23 -4.74 11.48 -40.42
N SER A 24 -3.87 12.48 -40.41
CA SER A 24 -4.03 13.66 -41.24
C SER A 24 -4.05 13.17 -42.69
N PRO A 25 -5.13 13.43 -43.45
CA PRO A 25 -5.17 13.09 -44.86
C PRO A 25 -4.22 14.04 -45.58
N ASP A 26 -3.03 13.55 -45.89
CA ASP A 26 -2.08 14.23 -46.77
C ASP A 26 -2.74 14.28 -48.17
N ARG A 27 -3.42 15.40 -48.46
CA ARG A 27 -4.13 15.68 -49.72
C ARG A 27 -3.13 16.04 -50.83
N ALA A 28 -2.24 15.11 -51.13
CA ALA A 28 -1.55 14.93 -52.41
C ALA A 28 -1.00 13.50 -52.36
N ALA A 29 -1.47 12.61 -53.24
CA ALA A 29 -1.16 11.18 -53.20
C ALA A 29 0.37 10.90 -53.26
N LYS A 30 1.02 10.87 -52.10
CA LYS A 30 2.33 10.27 -51.87
C LYS A 30 2.08 8.94 -51.16
N THR A 31 2.52 7.84 -51.77
CA THR A 31 2.48 6.51 -51.16
C THR A 31 3.10 6.57 -49.76
N PRO A 32 2.45 6.04 -48.72
CA PRO A 32 3.01 6.05 -47.37
C PRO A 32 4.28 5.18 -47.30
N LEU A 33 5.31 5.62 -46.56
CA LEU A 33 6.58 4.90 -46.43
C LEU A 33 6.48 3.63 -45.56
N ARG A 34 5.46 3.59 -44.69
CA ARG A 34 5.01 2.43 -43.93
C ARG A 34 3.50 2.27 -43.99
N ARG A 35 3.02 1.04 -43.92
CA ARG A 35 1.60 0.75 -43.73
C ARG A 35 1.44 -0.37 -42.72
N ALA A 36 0.72 -0.12 -41.65
CA ALA A 36 0.32 -1.14 -40.68
C ALA A 36 -1.08 -1.66 -41.03
N HIS A 37 -1.27 -2.97 -40.94
CA HIS A 37 -2.55 -3.65 -41.12
C HIS A 37 -2.81 -4.48 -39.87
N GLU A 38 -3.79 -4.08 -39.07
CA GLU A 38 -4.21 -4.86 -37.91
C GLU A 38 -4.85 -6.19 -38.35
N LEU A 39 -4.49 -7.27 -37.67
CA LEU A 39 -5.00 -8.60 -37.90
C LEU A 39 -6.19 -8.86 -36.99
N THR A 40 -7.40 -8.86 -37.57
CA THR A 40 -8.66 -9.09 -36.85
C THR A 40 -9.35 -10.38 -37.32
N GLY A 41 -10.17 -10.99 -36.46
CA GLY A 41 -10.91 -12.22 -36.81
C GLY A 41 -10.16 -13.51 -36.44
N TRP A 42 -9.36 -13.45 -35.38
CA TRP A 42 -8.66 -14.60 -34.82
C TRP A 42 -9.62 -15.67 -34.33
N LYS A 43 -9.16 -16.92 -34.42
CA LYS A 43 -9.78 -18.06 -33.76
C LYS A 43 -8.83 -18.63 -32.72
N VAL A 44 -9.37 -19.20 -31.66
CA VAL A 44 -8.61 -19.87 -30.60
C VAL A 44 -9.18 -21.24 -30.31
N LYS A 45 -8.31 -22.21 -30.02
CA LYS A 45 -8.69 -23.52 -29.47
C LYS A 45 -7.77 -23.90 -28.32
N THR A 46 -8.29 -24.67 -27.36
CA THR A 46 -7.51 -25.15 -26.21
C THR A 46 -6.78 -26.45 -26.56
N LYS A 47 -5.62 -26.69 -25.93
CA LYS A 47 -4.84 -27.93 -26.11
C LYS A 47 -5.70 -29.17 -25.84
N GLY A 48 -5.69 -30.11 -26.77
CA GLY A 48 -6.46 -31.37 -26.67
C GLY A 48 -7.91 -31.28 -27.15
N THR A 49 -8.35 -30.11 -27.63
CA THR A 49 -9.66 -29.94 -28.28
C THR A 49 -9.49 -29.62 -29.76
N GLU A 50 -10.54 -29.88 -30.56
CA GLU A 50 -10.64 -29.48 -31.97
C GLU A 50 -11.71 -28.41 -32.20
N VAL A 51 -12.21 -27.80 -31.12
CA VAL A 51 -13.27 -26.78 -31.16
C VAL A 51 -12.62 -25.41 -31.23
N TRP A 52 -12.91 -24.67 -32.30
CA TRP A 52 -12.44 -23.30 -32.49
C TRP A 52 -13.49 -22.28 -32.06
N HIS A 53 -13.06 -21.26 -31.34
CA HIS A 53 -13.86 -20.12 -30.90
C HIS A 53 -13.35 -18.84 -31.58
N SER A 54 -14.25 -17.92 -31.95
CA SER A 54 -13.84 -16.58 -32.36
C SER A 54 -13.36 -15.81 -31.13
N ILE A 55 -12.27 -15.06 -31.24
CA ILE A 55 -11.69 -14.31 -30.13
C ILE A 55 -11.31 -12.88 -30.54
N ASP A 56 -11.48 -11.93 -29.62
CA ASP A 56 -10.92 -10.59 -29.71
C ASP A 56 -9.55 -10.57 -29.01
N THR A 57 -8.51 -10.23 -29.76
CA THR A 57 -7.12 -10.15 -29.30
C THR A 57 -6.79 -8.87 -28.53
N ASN A 58 -7.78 -8.01 -28.24
CA ASN A 58 -7.64 -6.84 -27.36
C ASN A 58 -8.27 -7.08 -25.96
N ASN A 59 -8.29 -8.35 -25.54
CA ASN A 59 -8.74 -8.82 -24.25
C ASN A 59 -8.03 -10.14 -23.92
N SER A 60 -8.13 -10.60 -22.67
CA SER A 60 -7.56 -11.89 -22.29
C SER A 60 -8.39 -13.06 -22.84
N TRP A 61 -7.79 -14.25 -22.95
CA TRP A 61 -8.52 -15.40 -23.50
C TRP A 61 -9.64 -15.90 -22.62
N GLU A 62 -9.65 -15.58 -21.32
CA GLU A 62 -10.65 -16.03 -20.35
C GLU A 62 -12.02 -15.44 -20.71
N ALA A 63 -12.03 -14.22 -21.26
CA ALA A 63 -13.23 -13.58 -21.78
C ALA A 63 -13.94 -14.40 -22.87
N THR A 64 -13.23 -15.34 -23.52
CA THR A 64 -13.76 -16.23 -24.57
C THR A 64 -13.80 -17.70 -24.13
N LEU A 65 -12.75 -18.18 -23.46
CA LEU A 65 -12.56 -19.59 -23.07
C LEU A 65 -13.11 -19.92 -21.67
N GLY A 66 -13.49 -18.91 -20.90
CA GLY A 66 -14.03 -19.00 -19.55
C GLY A 66 -12.97 -18.80 -18.46
N ASP A 67 -13.38 -18.20 -17.34
CA ASP A 67 -12.51 -17.74 -16.23
C ASP A 67 -11.80 -18.86 -15.45
N SER A 68 -12.13 -20.13 -15.74
CA SER A 68 -11.48 -21.30 -15.14
C SER A 68 -10.46 -21.96 -16.05
N PHE A 69 -10.31 -21.45 -17.28
CA PHE A 69 -9.31 -21.96 -18.19
C PHE A 69 -7.92 -21.57 -17.71
N ASP A 70 -7.06 -22.59 -17.57
CA ASP A 70 -5.67 -22.43 -17.18
C ASP A 70 -4.80 -23.42 -17.98
N GLY A 71 -3.94 -22.93 -18.87
CA GLY A 71 -3.03 -23.76 -19.66
C GLY A 71 -2.57 -23.17 -20.99
N MET A 72 -2.82 -23.92 -22.06
CA MET A 72 -2.24 -23.68 -23.38
C MET A 72 -3.32 -23.62 -24.45
N ALA A 73 -3.27 -22.59 -25.28
CA ALA A 73 -4.19 -22.40 -26.38
C ALA A 73 -3.45 -22.06 -27.69
N THR A 74 -4.06 -22.41 -28.82
CA THR A 74 -3.55 -22.09 -30.14
C THR A 74 -4.46 -21.07 -30.80
N TYR A 75 -3.90 -19.93 -31.18
CA TYR A 75 -4.53 -18.93 -32.02
C TYR A 75 -4.26 -19.24 -33.50
N GLU A 76 -5.23 -18.96 -34.36
CA GLU A 76 -5.09 -19.09 -35.81
C GLU A 76 -5.76 -17.91 -36.53
N ILE A 77 -5.08 -17.42 -37.57
CA ILE A 77 -5.64 -16.50 -38.55
C ILE A 77 -5.05 -16.77 -39.94
N GLN A 78 -5.82 -16.49 -41.00
CA GLN A 78 -5.29 -16.43 -42.35
C GLN A 78 -4.79 -15.03 -42.66
N LEU A 79 -3.55 -14.91 -43.12
CA LEU A 79 -2.99 -13.62 -43.49
C LEU A 79 -3.71 -13.05 -44.73
N PRO A 80 -4.08 -11.76 -44.72
CA PRO A 80 -4.76 -11.15 -45.85
C PRO A 80 -3.84 -11.11 -47.07
N ALA A 81 -4.43 -11.09 -48.27
CA ALA A 81 -3.71 -10.75 -49.49
C ALA A 81 -3.36 -9.25 -49.45
N LEU A 82 -2.06 -8.95 -49.41
CA LEU A 82 -1.54 -7.58 -49.36
C LEU A 82 -0.78 -7.29 -50.64
N GLU A 83 -1.13 -6.18 -51.29
CA GLU A 83 -0.30 -5.60 -52.35
C GLU A 83 0.97 -5.03 -51.71
N PRO A 84 2.18 -5.44 -52.15
CA PRO A 84 3.42 -4.87 -51.65
C PRO A 84 3.46 -3.36 -51.90
N LEU A 85 3.86 -2.58 -50.88
CA LEU A 85 4.09 -1.15 -51.07
C LEU A 85 5.23 -0.87 -52.06
N HIS A 86 6.22 -1.77 -52.10
CA HIS A 86 7.34 -1.75 -53.02
C HIS A 86 7.89 -3.18 -53.21
N GLN A 87 8.49 -3.47 -54.37
CA GLN A 87 9.03 -4.82 -54.68
C GLN A 87 10.12 -5.28 -53.70
N THR A 88 10.85 -4.32 -53.14
CA THR A 88 11.94 -4.57 -52.18
C THR A 88 11.54 -4.28 -50.73
N GLY A 89 10.26 -4.05 -50.46
CA GLY A 89 9.76 -3.75 -49.12
C GLY A 89 9.80 -4.98 -48.21
N ARG A 90 9.85 -4.75 -46.90
CA ARG A 90 9.74 -5.79 -45.88
C ARG A 90 8.30 -5.91 -45.38
N LEU A 91 7.97 -7.10 -44.89
CA LEU A 91 6.73 -7.39 -44.17
C LEU A 91 7.07 -7.89 -42.77
N LEU A 92 6.78 -7.07 -41.77
CA LEU A 92 7.08 -7.37 -40.37
C LEU A 92 5.79 -7.76 -39.65
N LEU A 93 5.79 -8.90 -38.97
CA LEU A 93 4.74 -9.30 -38.05
C LEU A 93 5.03 -8.68 -36.68
N HIS A 94 4.13 -7.81 -36.20
CA HIS A 94 4.26 -7.05 -34.96
C HIS A 94 3.20 -7.47 -33.96
N PHE A 95 3.63 -7.95 -32.80
CA PHE A 95 2.78 -8.22 -31.66
C PHE A 95 2.92 -7.08 -30.65
N GLU A 96 1.82 -6.49 -30.21
CA GLU A 96 1.86 -5.50 -29.12
C GLU A 96 2.17 -6.15 -27.78
N THR A 97 1.46 -7.22 -27.39
CA THR A 97 1.78 -8.07 -26.23
C THR A 97 1.13 -9.45 -26.34
N VAL A 98 1.78 -10.48 -25.80
CA VAL A 98 1.23 -11.85 -25.67
C VAL A 98 1.60 -12.43 -24.30
N ALA A 99 0.62 -12.80 -23.49
CA ALA A 99 0.86 -13.40 -22.17
C ALA A 99 0.78 -14.95 -22.27
N THR A 100 1.84 -15.73 -22.03
CA THR A 100 3.20 -15.30 -21.63
C THR A 100 4.30 -15.93 -22.47
N HIS A 101 4.23 -17.22 -22.82
CA HIS A 101 5.16 -17.82 -23.79
C HIS A 101 4.45 -18.08 -25.11
N ALA A 102 4.93 -17.48 -26.19
CA ALA A 102 4.34 -17.57 -27.53
C ALA A 102 5.30 -18.26 -28.51
N VAL A 103 4.84 -19.31 -29.19
CA VAL A 103 5.53 -19.95 -30.31
C VAL A 103 4.76 -19.64 -31.59
N ILE A 104 5.42 -18.95 -32.52
CA ILE A 104 4.80 -18.43 -33.73
C ILE A 104 5.16 -19.31 -34.92
N ARG A 105 4.15 -19.75 -35.68
CA ARG A 105 4.33 -20.57 -36.87
C ARG A 105 3.59 -19.99 -38.07
N LEU A 106 4.18 -20.13 -39.25
CA LEU A 106 3.57 -19.76 -40.52
C LEU A 106 3.50 -21.00 -41.42
N ASN A 107 2.30 -21.37 -41.85
CA ASN A 107 2.04 -22.63 -42.57
C ASN A 107 2.60 -23.88 -41.85
N GLY A 108 2.59 -23.86 -40.52
CA GLY A 108 3.11 -24.94 -39.66
C GLY A 108 4.61 -24.86 -39.35
N GLU A 109 5.39 -24.06 -40.10
CA GLU A 109 6.82 -23.89 -39.85
C GLU A 109 7.06 -22.86 -38.73
N PRO A 110 7.92 -23.14 -37.73
CA PRO A 110 8.25 -22.19 -36.67
C PRO A 110 9.03 -21.00 -37.25
N ILE A 111 8.58 -19.78 -36.94
CA ILE A 111 9.19 -18.54 -37.41
C ILE A 111 9.75 -17.67 -36.29
N GLY A 112 9.37 -17.92 -35.04
CA GLY A 112 9.92 -17.25 -33.86
C GLY A 112 9.22 -17.67 -32.58
N GLU A 113 9.76 -17.23 -31.45
CA GLU A 113 9.17 -17.37 -30.12
C GLU A 113 9.40 -16.10 -29.32
N HIS A 114 8.57 -15.86 -28.30
CA HIS A 114 8.69 -14.74 -27.38
C HIS A 114 8.25 -15.18 -25.99
N LEU A 115 9.01 -14.79 -24.98
CA LEU A 115 8.69 -14.99 -23.57
C LEU A 115 8.54 -13.64 -22.90
N GLY A 116 7.39 -13.38 -22.29
CA GLY A 116 7.07 -12.13 -21.59
C GLY A 116 5.70 -11.59 -21.98
N GLY A 117 4.99 -10.99 -21.03
CA GLY A 117 3.57 -10.60 -21.19
C GLY A 117 3.29 -9.12 -21.49
N TRP A 118 4.32 -8.27 -21.52
CA TRP A 118 4.16 -6.82 -21.30
C TRP A 118 4.65 -5.92 -22.43
N THR A 119 5.61 -6.40 -23.21
CA THR A 119 6.36 -5.64 -24.22
C THR A 119 6.08 -6.13 -25.65
N PRO A 120 6.25 -5.27 -26.65
CA PRO A 120 6.06 -5.62 -28.05
C PRO A 120 7.28 -6.30 -28.66
N PHE A 121 7.04 -7.18 -29.63
CA PHE A 121 8.10 -7.84 -30.41
C PHE A 121 7.73 -7.98 -31.89
N ARG A 122 8.75 -8.18 -32.74
CA ARG A 122 8.59 -8.24 -34.20
C ARG A 122 9.35 -9.41 -34.83
N ILE A 123 8.75 -9.99 -35.87
CA ILE A 123 9.36 -11.03 -36.71
C ILE A 123 9.30 -10.58 -38.17
N ASP A 124 10.43 -10.59 -38.88
CA ASP A 124 10.43 -10.38 -40.33
C ASP A 124 9.94 -11.64 -41.05
N ILE A 125 8.82 -11.53 -41.76
CA ILE A 125 8.21 -12.64 -42.51
C ILE A 125 8.30 -12.44 -44.03
N THR A 126 9.09 -11.47 -44.51
CA THR A 126 9.13 -11.04 -45.91
C THR A 126 9.29 -12.21 -46.88
N GLU A 127 10.28 -13.06 -46.66
CA GLU A 127 10.61 -14.19 -47.56
C GLU A 127 9.64 -15.39 -47.41
N ARG A 128 8.86 -15.41 -46.32
CA ARG A 128 7.95 -16.52 -45.98
C ARG A 128 6.48 -16.19 -46.23
N TYR A 129 6.16 -14.91 -46.48
CA TYR A 129 4.80 -14.45 -46.66
C TYR A 129 4.19 -14.98 -47.95
N GLN A 130 2.97 -15.50 -47.82
CA GLN A 130 2.10 -15.83 -48.94
C GLN A 130 0.68 -15.37 -48.61
N PRO A 131 -0.09 -14.88 -49.59
CA PRO A 131 -1.52 -14.62 -49.39
C PRO A 131 -2.23 -15.86 -48.87
N ASN A 132 -3.09 -15.69 -47.86
CA ASN A 132 -3.81 -16.77 -47.18
C ASN A 132 -2.91 -17.78 -46.45
N ALA A 133 -1.63 -17.46 -46.21
CA ALA A 133 -0.81 -18.25 -45.30
C ALA A 133 -1.47 -18.30 -43.92
N VAL A 134 -1.41 -19.47 -43.28
CA VAL A 134 -2.00 -19.70 -41.96
C VAL A 134 -0.95 -19.33 -40.91
N LEU A 135 -1.23 -18.29 -40.13
CA LEU A 135 -0.45 -17.92 -38.97
C LEU A 135 -1.06 -18.61 -37.75
N THR A 136 -0.26 -19.42 -37.05
CA THR A 136 -0.64 -19.97 -35.75
C THR A 136 0.28 -19.46 -34.65
N VAL A 137 -0.31 -19.22 -33.48
CA VAL A 137 0.42 -18.80 -32.28
C VAL A 137 0.02 -19.73 -31.15
N GLU A 138 0.93 -20.60 -30.74
CA GLU A 138 0.76 -21.45 -29.57
C GLU A 138 1.17 -20.64 -28.35
N VAL A 139 0.25 -20.40 -27.43
CA VAL A 139 0.47 -19.61 -26.23
C VAL A 139 0.31 -20.50 -25.00
N ASP A 140 1.33 -20.53 -24.15
CA ASP A 140 1.35 -21.25 -22.87
C ASP A 140 1.56 -20.25 -21.74
N GLU A 141 0.57 -20.12 -20.85
CA GLU A 141 0.67 -19.22 -19.70
C GLU A 141 1.40 -19.85 -18.51
N LYS A 142 1.55 -21.19 -18.50
CA LYS A 142 2.16 -21.95 -17.40
C LYS A 142 3.66 -21.97 -17.44
N VAL A 143 4.26 -21.57 -18.56
CA VAL A 143 5.70 -21.35 -18.64
C VAL A 143 6.01 -20.16 -17.73
N GLY A 144 6.47 -20.50 -16.52
CA GLY A 144 6.74 -19.54 -15.46
C GLY A 144 7.67 -18.44 -15.94
N HIS A 145 7.25 -17.21 -15.70
CA HIS A 145 8.02 -16.01 -15.98
C HIS A 145 8.30 -15.30 -14.67
N ASN A 146 9.50 -14.77 -14.47
CA ASN A 146 9.83 -14.06 -13.24
C ASN A 146 9.11 -12.70 -13.13
N THR A 147 8.45 -12.24 -14.21
CA THR A 147 7.79 -10.93 -14.27
C THR A 147 6.26 -11.00 -14.53
N GLN A 148 5.53 -11.84 -13.79
CA GLN A 148 4.06 -11.95 -13.95
C GLN A 148 3.28 -10.79 -13.31
N GLY A 149 3.92 -10.01 -12.43
CA GLY A 149 3.28 -8.90 -11.72
C GLY A 149 2.41 -9.35 -10.55
N PHE A 150 1.55 -8.45 -10.08
CA PHE A 150 0.71 -8.67 -8.90
C PHE A 150 -0.72 -9.10 -9.22
N LEU A 151 -1.19 -8.88 -10.45
CA LEU A 151 -2.57 -9.16 -10.87
C LEU A 151 -3.01 -10.60 -10.54
N PRO A 152 -2.23 -11.66 -10.84
CA PRO A 152 -2.64 -13.05 -10.56
C PRO A 152 -2.95 -13.39 -9.10
N ILE A 153 -2.60 -12.51 -8.15
CA ILE A 153 -2.88 -12.70 -6.72
C ILE A 153 -4.33 -12.41 -6.39
N PHE A 154 -4.93 -11.41 -7.02
CA PHE A 154 -6.28 -10.96 -6.67
C PHE A 154 -7.31 -11.05 -7.80
N ILE A 155 -6.87 -11.45 -9.00
CA ILE A 155 -7.73 -11.80 -10.13
C ILE A 155 -7.28 -13.15 -10.70
N PRO A 156 -8.14 -13.90 -11.42
CA PRO A 156 -7.68 -15.01 -12.23
C PRO A 156 -6.50 -14.60 -13.08
N HIS A 157 -5.49 -15.46 -13.13
CA HIS A 157 -4.39 -15.29 -14.06
C HIS A 157 -4.97 -15.07 -15.45
N PHE A 158 -4.38 -14.15 -16.22
CA PHE A 158 -4.83 -13.84 -17.57
C PHE A 158 -3.77 -14.24 -18.58
N GLY A 159 -4.20 -14.91 -19.64
CA GLY A 159 -3.32 -15.35 -20.72
C GLY A 159 -3.81 -14.93 -22.11
N GLY A 160 -2.98 -15.24 -23.09
CA GLY A 160 -3.28 -15.09 -24.50
C GLY A 160 -2.74 -13.81 -25.16
N ILE A 161 -3.13 -13.62 -26.41
CA ILE A 161 -2.87 -12.38 -27.16
C ILE A 161 -3.88 -11.34 -26.68
N TRP A 162 -3.44 -10.40 -25.85
CA TRP A 162 -4.31 -9.44 -25.15
C TRP A 162 -4.18 -7.99 -25.64
N LYS A 163 -3.30 -7.73 -26.61
CA LYS A 163 -3.23 -6.50 -27.40
C LYS A 163 -3.10 -6.80 -28.91
N PRO A 164 -3.37 -5.83 -29.80
CA PRO A 164 -3.41 -6.05 -31.24
C PRO A 164 -2.14 -6.66 -31.85
N VAL A 165 -2.35 -7.42 -32.93
CA VAL A 165 -1.28 -7.93 -33.81
C VAL A 165 -1.42 -7.25 -35.16
N SER A 166 -0.32 -6.85 -35.78
CA SER A 166 -0.35 -6.17 -37.08
C SER A 166 0.76 -6.61 -38.03
N LEU A 167 0.50 -6.43 -39.33
CA LEU A 167 1.50 -6.54 -40.39
C LEU A 167 1.98 -5.14 -40.80
N ILE A 168 3.28 -4.89 -40.69
CA ILE A 168 3.90 -3.62 -41.08
C ILE A 168 4.64 -3.82 -42.42
N GLN A 169 4.16 -3.14 -43.45
CA GLN A 169 4.82 -3.06 -44.76
C GLN A 169 5.76 -1.84 -44.80
N THR A 170 6.97 -2.02 -45.34
CA THR A 170 7.93 -0.94 -45.61
C THR A 170 8.08 -0.70 -47.12
N THR A 171 8.63 0.45 -47.53
CA THR A 171 8.88 0.76 -48.97
C THR A 171 10.29 0.41 -49.48
N GLY A 172 11.12 -0.21 -48.63
CA GLY A 172 12.48 -0.62 -48.98
C GLY A 172 13.02 -1.70 -48.05
N PRO A 173 14.19 -2.28 -48.39
CA PRO A 173 14.75 -3.38 -47.63
C PRO A 173 15.28 -2.92 -46.27
N ALA A 174 15.74 -1.66 -46.20
CA ALA A 174 16.18 -1.00 -44.99
C ALA A 174 15.03 -0.24 -44.32
N PHE A 175 14.97 -0.27 -42.98
CA PHE A 175 13.94 0.41 -42.19
C PHE A 175 14.47 0.84 -40.82
N LEU A 176 13.85 1.87 -40.24
CA LEU A 176 14.16 2.38 -38.89
C LEU A 176 13.60 1.42 -37.83
N ASP A 177 14.39 0.94 -36.87
CA ASP A 177 13.81 0.16 -35.79
C ASP A 177 13.32 1.05 -34.65
N ASP A 178 12.01 1.30 -34.65
CA ASP A 178 11.35 2.15 -33.65
C ASP A 178 11.18 1.49 -32.28
N LEU A 179 11.34 0.16 -32.15
CA LEU A 179 11.36 -0.49 -30.84
C LEU A 179 12.64 -0.16 -30.06
N THR A 180 13.75 0.08 -30.77
CA THR A 180 15.04 0.43 -30.17
C THR A 180 15.34 1.94 -30.22
N LEU A 181 14.37 2.78 -30.59
CA LEU A 181 14.52 4.23 -30.55
C LEU A 181 14.77 4.72 -29.11
N PHE A 182 15.76 5.59 -28.94
CA PHE A 182 15.98 6.35 -27.72
C PHE A 182 15.88 7.84 -28.05
N ALA A 183 14.96 8.55 -27.41
CA ALA A 183 14.70 9.97 -27.58
C ALA A 183 14.67 10.65 -26.21
N GLY A 184 15.81 10.58 -25.52
CA GLY A 184 15.97 11.00 -24.13
C GLY A 184 17.32 11.65 -23.87
N GLY A 185 17.92 11.37 -22.72
CA GLY A 185 19.20 12.00 -22.34
C GLY A 185 19.07 13.52 -22.21
N TRP A 186 17.91 13.95 -21.73
CA TRP A 186 17.52 15.34 -21.65
C TRP A 186 18.45 16.13 -20.73
N THR A 187 19.05 17.17 -21.29
CA THR A 187 19.81 18.16 -20.51
C THR A 187 19.03 19.48 -20.47
N ASP A 188 19.60 20.51 -19.86
CA ASP A 188 19.01 21.84 -19.86
C ASP A 188 18.96 22.49 -21.26
N GLU A 189 19.75 22.00 -22.22
CA GLU A 189 19.96 22.63 -23.54
C GLU A 189 19.86 21.67 -24.73
N SER A 190 19.82 20.35 -24.50
CA SER A 190 19.90 19.35 -25.56
C SER A 190 18.97 18.15 -25.38
N LEU A 191 18.57 17.58 -26.51
CA LEU A 191 17.92 16.27 -26.63
C LEU A 191 18.86 15.30 -27.37
N THR A 192 19.02 14.09 -26.85
CA THR A 192 19.76 13.02 -27.52
C THR A 192 18.78 12.05 -28.18
N VAL A 193 18.98 11.80 -29.47
CA VAL A 193 18.18 10.82 -30.22
C VAL A 193 19.12 9.76 -30.79
N ARG A 194 18.98 8.51 -30.33
CA ARG A 194 19.65 7.34 -30.92
C ARG A 194 18.62 6.48 -31.63
N THR A 195 18.93 6.08 -32.85
CA THR A 195 18.07 5.22 -33.68
C THR A 195 18.92 4.15 -34.34
N SER A 196 18.32 3.00 -34.62
CA SER A 196 18.96 1.92 -35.36
C SER A 196 18.26 1.67 -36.69
N VAL A 197 19.02 1.19 -37.67
CA VAL A 197 18.52 0.84 -39.00
C VAL A 197 18.72 -0.65 -39.20
N GLN A 198 17.69 -1.33 -39.68
CA GLN A 198 17.71 -2.76 -39.97
C GLN A 198 17.60 -2.99 -41.48
N GLY A 199 17.96 -4.18 -41.95
CA GLY A 199 17.73 -4.62 -43.34
C GLY A 199 18.65 -3.98 -44.39
N ILE A 200 19.82 -3.47 -43.99
CA ILE A 200 20.85 -2.95 -44.90
C ILE A 200 21.66 -4.10 -45.50
N ASP A 201 21.85 -4.06 -46.82
CA ASP A 201 22.82 -4.89 -47.53
C ASP A 201 24.14 -4.12 -47.68
N ASN A 202 25.25 -4.75 -47.26
CA ASN A 202 26.59 -4.14 -47.21
C ASN A 202 27.19 -3.80 -48.59
N ASN A 203 26.53 -4.14 -49.70
CA ASN A 203 27.17 -4.18 -51.02
C ASN A 203 26.82 -3.09 -52.05
N ALA A 204 26.03 -2.04 -51.78
CA ALA A 204 25.78 -1.02 -52.84
C ALA A 204 25.33 0.40 -52.46
N ALA A 205 24.57 0.60 -51.38
CA ALA A 205 23.95 1.89 -51.07
C ALA A 205 24.61 2.56 -49.85
N ILE A 206 24.98 3.84 -50.00
CA ILE A 206 25.28 4.71 -48.85
C ILE A 206 23.93 5.22 -48.37
N TRP A 207 23.60 4.99 -47.10
CA TRP A 207 22.36 5.45 -46.49
C TRP A 207 22.63 6.72 -45.69
N GLU A 208 21.61 7.57 -45.58
CA GLU A 208 21.64 8.74 -44.72
C GLU A 208 20.45 8.67 -43.76
N VAL A 209 20.71 8.91 -42.48
CA VAL A 209 19.69 9.07 -41.44
C VAL A 209 19.56 10.55 -41.14
N GLY A 210 18.33 11.04 -41.04
CA GLY A 210 18.02 12.43 -40.78
C GLY A 210 17.20 12.61 -39.51
N LEU A 211 17.53 13.60 -38.68
CA LEU A 211 16.66 14.06 -37.60
C LEU A 211 16.03 15.40 -37.97
N LYS A 212 14.71 15.50 -37.80
CA LYS A 212 13.94 16.70 -38.07
C LYS A 212 13.03 17.04 -36.90
N GLU A 213 13.04 18.30 -36.50
CA GLU A 213 12.08 18.88 -35.56
C GLU A 213 10.94 19.51 -36.37
N LEU A 214 9.70 19.10 -36.11
CA LEU A 214 8.56 19.58 -36.89
C LEU A 214 8.05 20.92 -36.32
N GLY A 215 7.77 21.88 -37.20
CA GLY A 215 7.28 23.21 -36.81
C GLY A 215 8.35 24.20 -36.31
N TYR A 216 9.63 23.89 -36.50
CA TYR A 216 10.77 24.76 -36.16
C TYR A 216 11.66 25.03 -37.40
N ASP A 217 12.02 26.30 -37.63
CA ASP A 217 12.98 26.85 -38.63
C ASP A 217 13.02 26.15 -40.02
N ASP A 218 12.29 26.65 -41.03
CA ASP A 218 12.20 26.18 -42.44
C ASP A 218 12.29 24.65 -42.67
N GLU A 219 11.98 23.85 -41.64
CA GLU A 219 12.03 22.39 -41.64
C GLU A 219 13.42 21.77 -41.92
N GLN A 220 14.52 22.40 -41.49
CA GLN A 220 15.88 21.86 -41.72
C GLN A 220 16.10 20.49 -41.04
N THR A 221 16.58 19.53 -41.83
CA THR A 221 16.95 18.18 -41.38
C THR A 221 18.45 18.07 -41.19
N GLU A 222 18.88 17.59 -40.03
CA GLU A 222 20.26 17.20 -39.77
C GLU A 222 20.50 15.79 -40.32
N TRP A 223 21.36 15.65 -41.33
CA TRP A 223 21.67 14.36 -41.97
C TRP A 223 23.04 13.85 -41.53
N GLN A 224 23.12 12.55 -41.26
CA GLN A 224 24.38 11.84 -41.01
C GLN A 224 24.48 10.61 -41.92
N ASP A 225 25.69 10.32 -42.39
CA ASP A 225 25.99 9.13 -43.19
C ASP A 225 25.98 7.89 -42.31
N LEU A 226 25.32 6.83 -42.78
CA LEU A 226 25.36 5.53 -42.13
C LEU A 226 26.48 4.68 -42.74
N SER A 227 27.46 4.29 -41.93
CA SER A 227 28.55 3.43 -42.36
C SER A 227 28.11 1.95 -42.39
N SER A 228 28.80 1.11 -43.16
CA SER A 228 28.49 -0.33 -43.24
C SER A 228 28.88 -1.13 -41.98
N GLN A 229 29.52 -0.49 -40.99
CA GLN A 229 29.95 -1.13 -39.73
C GLN A 229 29.12 -0.67 -38.52
N GLU A 230 28.44 0.47 -38.60
CA GLU A 230 27.61 1.04 -37.53
C GLU A 230 26.17 1.22 -38.02
N MET A 231 25.28 0.37 -37.51
CA MET A 231 23.84 0.37 -37.83
C MET A 231 23.03 1.28 -36.88
N GLN A 232 23.71 2.06 -36.05
CA GLN A 232 23.11 3.02 -35.12
C GLN A 232 23.64 4.42 -35.38
N VAL A 233 22.77 5.42 -35.23
CA VAL A 233 23.12 6.84 -35.36
C VAL A 233 22.65 7.59 -34.13
N GLU A 234 23.49 8.49 -33.63
CA GLU A 234 23.16 9.43 -32.54
C GLU A 234 23.12 10.86 -33.06
N PHE A 235 22.06 11.57 -32.70
CA PHE A 235 21.91 13.01 -32.90
C PHE A 235 21.88 13.71 -31.55
N ARG A 236 22.55 14.86 -31.46
CA ARG A 236 22.41 15.78 -30.33
C ARG A 236 21.76 17.06 -30.81
N ARG A 237 20.45 17.17 -30.62
CA ARG A 237 19.67 18.35 -31.02
C ARG A 237 19.81 19.43 -29.96
N THR A 238 20.01 20.67 -30.39
CA THR A 238 20.03 21.88 -29.55
C THR A 238 19.24 23.00 -30.22
N ARG A 239 18.70 23.94 -29.44
CA ARG A 239 18.19 25.23 -29.96
C ARG A 239 19.13 26.39 -29.58
N PRO A 240 19.16 27.48 -30.37
CA PRO A 240 19.88 28.70 -29.99
C PRO A 240 19.35 29.28 -28.68
N ALA A 241 20.24 29.87 -27.88
CA ALA A 241 19.86 30.49 -26.60
C ALA A 241 18.83 31.63 -26.73
N SER A 242 18.65 32.21 -27.92
CA SER A 242 17.62 33.22 -28.21
C SER A 242 16.21 32.64 -28.33
N ASP A 243 16.06 31.34 -28.53
CA ASP A 243 14.77 30.64 -28.67
C ASP A 243 14.87 29.22 -28.08
N PRO A 244 15.05 29.10 -26.76
CA PRO A 244 15.21 27.80 -26.10
C PRO A 244 13.88 27.02 -26.09
N TRP A 245 13.97 25.70 -25.92
CA TRP A 245 12.78 24.91 -25.62
C TRP A 245 12.18 25.30 -24.26
N THR A 246 10.85 25.24 -24.19
CA THR A 246 10.13 25.23 -22.92
C THR A 246 10.34 23.87 -22.26
N LYS A 247 10.84 23.87 -21.01
CA LYS A 247 11.07 22.64 -20.27
C LYS A 247 9.75 21.99 -19.83
N TRP A 248 9.65 20.67 -19.96
CA TRP A 248 8.50 19.90 -19.52
C TRP A 248 8.45 19.82 -18.00
N SER A 249 7.24 19.99 -17.45
CA SER A 249 6.92 19.80 -16.04
C SER A 249 5.43 19.46 -15.90
N PRO A 250 4.97 18.98 -14.74
CA PRO A 250 3.54 18.73 -14.50
C PRO A 250 2.62 19.95 -14.74
N GLN A 251 3.15 21.16 -14.57
CA GLN A 251 2.45 22.44 -14.80
C GLN A 251 2.62 22.96 -16.23
N THR A 252 3.65 22.52 -16.95
CA THR A 252 3.95 22.91 -18.33
C THR A 252 4.32 21.67 -19.15
N PRO A 253 3.35 20.80 -19.48
CA PRO A 253 3.59 19.52 -20.15
C PRO A 253 3.83 19.69 -21.67
N VAL A 254 4.76 20.56 -22.05
CA VAL A 254 5.06 20.84 -23.46
C VAL A 254 5.93 19.73 -24.03
N GLN A 255 5.52 19.23 -25.20
CA GLN A 255 6.27 18.27 -26.01
C GLN A 255 6.52 18.84 -27.41
N TYR A 256 7.54 18.31 -28.07
CA TYR A 256 7.98 18.70 -29.39
C TYR A 256 7.93 17.49 -30.34
N PRO A 257 7.30 17.64 -31.52
CA PRO A 257 7.25 16.60 -32.53
C PRO A 257 8.58 16.48 -33.27
N PHE A 258 9.11 15.27 -33.36
CA PHE A 258 10.30 14.94 -34.14
C PHE A 258 10.01 13.85 -35.17
N GLU A 259 10.81 13.82 -36.23
CA GLU A 259 10.80 12.79 -37.27
C GLU A 259 12.23 12.30 -37.52
N VAL A 260 12.43 10.99 -37.40
CA VAL A 260 13.63 10.32 -37.95
C VAL A 260 13.32 9.91 -39.38
N LEU A 261 14.24 10.19 -40.29
CA LEU A 261 14.15 9.95 -41.71
C LEU A 261 15.25 8.99 -42.14
N LEU A 262 14.95 8.07 -43.06
CA LEU A 262 15.93 7.20 -43.70
C LEU A 262 15.84 7.38 -45.21
N ARG A 263 16.97 7.68 -45.85
CA ARG A 263 17.05 7.81 -47.31
C ARG A 263 18.25 7.12 -47.93
N GLU A 264 18.14 6.82 -49.21
CA GLU A 264 19.28 6.44 -50.03
C GLU A 264 20.04 7.70 -50.49
N LYS A 265 21.34 7.80 -50.17
CA LYS A 265 22.15 9.00 -50.43
C LYS A 265 22.25 9.36 -51.92
N LYS A 266 22.42 8.38 -52.80
CA LYS A 266 22.63 8.65 -54.24
C LYS A 266 21.37 9.13 -54.95
N SER A 267 20.25 8.47 -54.70
CA SER A 267 18.97 8.79 -55.34
C SER A 267 18.18 9.87 -54.60
N GLN A 268 18.55 10.15 -53.35
CA GLN A 268 17.81 10.99 -52.41
C GLN A 268 16.37 10.48 -52.15
N ARG A 269 16.09 9.21 -52.50
CA ARG A 269 14.78 8.58 -52.29
C ARG A 269 14.57 8.33 -50.80
N MET A 270 13.45 8.79 -50.28
CA MET A 270 13.03 8.48 -48.91
C MET A 270 12.54 7.04 -48.83
N ILE A 271 13.00 6.34 -47.81
CA ILE A 271 12.82 4.89 -47.62
C ILE A 271 11.90 4.65 -46.44
N ASP A 272 12.14 5.40 -45.37
CA ASP A 272 11.38 5.23 -44.15
C ASP A 272 11.30 6.54 -43.35
N ARG A 273 10.31 6.61 -42.47
CA ARG A 273 10.16 7.69 -41.50
C ARG A 273 9.50 7.17 -40.23
N TYR A 274 9.92 7.71 -39.09
CA TYR A 274 9.25 7.47 -37.81
C TYR A 274 9.05 8.79 -37.08
N ARG A 275 7.82 9.04 -36.63
CA ARG A 275 7.46 10.24 -35.87
C ARG A 275 7.29 9.90 -34.40
N PHE A 276 7.82 10.75 -33.54
CA PHE A 276 7.70 10.63 -32.09
C PHE A 276 7.58 12.00 -31.44
N GLN A 277 7.09 12.02 -30.21
CA GLN A 277 7.12 13.21 -29.35
C GLN A 277 8.27 13.04 -28.35
N SER A 278 8.98 14.12 -28.06
CA SER A 278 9.89 14.18 -26.92
C SER A 278 9.78 15.54 -26.25
N ALA A 279 10.41 15.71 -25.10
CA ALA A 279 10.40 16.96 -24.36
C ALA A 279 11.81 17.34 -23.94
N ILE A 280 11.99 18.46 -23.24
CA ILE A 280 13.25 18.81 -22.58
C ILE A 280 12.97 18.89 -21.08
N ARG A 281 13.65 18.09 -20.26
CA ARG A 281 13.55 18.15 -18.81
C ARG A 281 14.77 17.57 -18.14
N ARG A 282 15.14 18.03 -16.96
CA ARG A 282 16.24 17.43 -16.19
C ARG A 282 15.71 16.92 -14.86
N VAL A 283 15.98 15.66 -14.53
CA VAL A 283 15.67 15.08 -13.22
C VAL A 283 16.97 14.66 -12.57
N GLU A 284 17.14 14.97 -11.29
CA GLU A 284 18.33 14.59 -10.53
C GLU A 284 18.03 14.53 -9.04
N THR A 285 18.85 13.78 -8.30
CA THR A 285 18.85 13.76 -6.84
C THR A 285 20.01 14.64 -6.33
N ARG A 286 19.76 15.42 -5.28
CA ARG A 286 20.81 16.21 -4.60
C ARG A 286 20.64 16.07 -3.10
N GLY A 287 21.50 15.28 -2.47
CA GLY A 287 21.32 14.91 -1.07
C GLY A 287 19.96 14.25 -0.86
N ARG A 288 19.14 14.81 0.04
CA ARG A 288 17.83 14.24 0.42
C ARG A 288 16.64 14.74 -0.41
N GLU A 289 16.87 15.32 -1.57
CA GLU A 289 15.85 15.99 -2.39
C GLU A 289 15.91 15.54 -3.85
N ILE A 290 14.75 15.49 -4.49
CA ILE A 290 14.59 15.27 -5.93
C ILE A 290 14.36 16.62 -6.60
N TYR A 291 15.03 16.88 -7.71
CA TYR A 291 14.94 18.09 -8.49
C TYR A 291 14.38 17.81 -9.89
N LEU A 292 13.50 18.68 -10.37
CA LEU A 292 13.02 18.75 -11.75
C LEU A 292 13.35 20.14 -12.31
N ASN A 293 14.13 20.19 -13.40
CA ASN A 293 14.56 21.41 -14.08
C ASN A 293 15.33 22.39 -13.18
N GLY A 294 16.08 21.87 -12.21
CA GLY A 294 16.84 22.66 -11.25
C GLY A 294 16.04 23.06 -9.99
N GLU A 295 14.75 22.74 -9.94
CA GLU A 295 13.86 23.07 -8.82
C GLU A 295 13.48 21.82 -8.00
N PRO A 296 13.47 21.90 -6.66
CA PRO A 296 13.09 20.80 -5.78
C PRO A 296 11.63 20.41 -6.02
N MET A 297 11.31 19.13 -5.87
CA MET A 297 9.98 18.60 -6.10
C MET A 297 9.60 17.57 -5.03
N ILE A 298 8.36 17.68 -4.56
CA ILE A 298 7.74 16.70 -3.65
C ILE A 298 6.80 15.81 -4.45
N LEU A 299 7.11 14.52 -4.47
CA LEU A 299 6.28 13.51 -5.11
C LEU A 299 5.08 13.19 -4.21
N ARG A 300 3.89 13.34 -4.79
CA ARG A 300 2.60 12.98 -4.20
C ARG A 300 1.97 11.95 -5.13
N GLY A 301 2.29 10.69 -4.84
CA GLY A 301 1.93 9.52 -5.62
C GLY A 301 0.58 8.93 -5.23
N VAL A 302 -0.08 8.31 -6.19
CA VAL A 302 -1.12 7.30 -5.97
C VAL A 302 -0.76 6.05 -6.79
N LEU A 303 -0.90 4.88 -6.17
CA LEU A 303 -0.52 3.62 -6.79
C LEU A 303 -1.65 3.05 -7.65
N ASN A 304 -1.28 2.40 -8.74
CA ASN A 304 -2.15 1.74 -9.71
C ASN A 304 -1.58 0.35 -10.04
N TRP A 305 -2.33 -0.72 -9.79
CA TRP A 305 -1.95 -2.12 -10.08
C TRP A 305 -2.43 -2.64 -11.45
N GLY A 306 -3.03 -1.80 -12.30
CA GLY A 306 -3.54 -2.23 -13.60
C GLY A 306 -4.89 -2.94 -13.55
N TYR A 307 -5.54 -2.97 -12.38
CA TYR A 307 -6.85 -3.56 -12.18
C TYR A 307 -7.96 -2.72 -12.83
N ALA A 308 -8.58 -3.27 -13.88
CA ALA A 308 -9.59 -2.60 -14.70
C ALA A 308 -10.88 -3.44 -14.86
N PRO A 309 -11.62 -3.69 -13.77
CA PRO A 309 -12.86 -4.46 -13.85
C PRO A 309 -13.85 -3.80 -14.82
N PRO A 310 -14.59 -4.57 -15.64
CA PRO A 310 -14.77 -6.02 -15.59
C PRO A 310 -13.70 -6.89 -16.26
N ARG A 311 -12.63 -6.31 -16.80
CA ARG A 311 -11.60 -7.07 -17.50
C ARG A 311 -10.72 -7.83 -16.51
N LEU A 312 -10.26 -9.02 -16.93
CA LEU A 312 -9.22 -9.79 -16.23
C LEU A 312 -7.80 -9.39 -16.66
N CYS A 313 -7.69 -8.45 -17.60
CA CYS A 313 -6.42 -7.86 -18.02
C CYS A 313 -6.49 -6.32 -17.94
N PRO A 314 -5.35 -5.62 -17.95
CA PRO A 314 -5.34 -4.17 -18.01
C PRO A 314 -6.08 -3.61 -19.22
N THR A 315 -6.71 -2.45 -19.06
CA THR A 315 -7.49 -1.81 -20.12
C THR A 315 -6.61 -1.08 -21.13
N SER A 316 -7.02 -1.14 -22.41
CA SER A 316 -6.46 -0.32 -23.49
C SER A 316 -7.34 0.91 -23.83
N ASP A 317 -8.42 1.17 -23.06
CA ASP A 317 -9.33 2.30 -23.29
C ASP A 317 -8.71 3.63 -22.83
N GLU A 318 -8.35 4.49 -23.77
CA GLU A 318 -7.84 5.84 -23.50
C GLU A 318 -8.80 6.67 -22.62
N THR A 319 -10.10 6.51 -22.78
CA THR A 319 -11.09 7.27 -22.00
C THR A 319 -10.98 6.90 -20.52
N TRP A 320 -10.79 5.61 -20.22
CA TRP A 320 -10.56 5.13 -18.86
C TRP A 320 -9.26 5.70 -18.28
N MET A 321 -8.14 5.53 -19.00
CA MET A 321 -6.83 6.02 -18.57
C MET A 321 -6.85 7.52 -18.27
N ARG A 322 -7.44 8.31 -19.18
CA ARG A 322 -7.59 9.76 -19.00
C ARG A 322 -8.43 10.12 -17.78
N ARG A 323 -9.53 9.39 -17.53
CA ARG A 323 -10.37 9.59 -16.32
C ARG A 323 -9.60 9.31 -15.04
N GLU A 324 -8.80 8.24 -14.97
CA GLU A 324 -7.99 7.92 -13.79
C GLU A 324 -6.89 8.96 -13.52
N LEU A 325 -6.18 9.40 -14.56
CA LEU A 325 -5.19 10.48 -14.43
C LEU A 325 -5.84 11.78 -13.97
N GLN A 326 -6.97 12.14 -14.57
CA GLN A 326 -7.71 13.34 -14.19
C GLN A 326 -8.20 13.27 -12.74
N PHE A 327 -8.75 12.11 -12.33
CA PHE A 327 -9.17 11.85 -10.96
C PHE A 327 -8.04 12.08 -9.96
N ALA A 328 -6.84 11.59 -10.26
CA ALA A 328 -5.66 11.78 -9.41
C ALA A 328 -5.22 13.27 -9.38
N LYS A 329 -5.12 13.96 -10.53
CA LYS A 329 -4.72 15.38 -10.59
C LYS A 329 -5.69 16.29 -9.83
N GLU A 330 -6.98 16.04 -9.93
CA GLU A 330 -8.01 16.81 -9.22
C GLU A 330 -7.85 16.74 -7.70
N ARG A 331 -7.30 15.65 -7.18
CA ARG A 331 -6.99 15.44 -5.75
C ARG A 331 -5.57 15.84 -5.37
N GLY A 332 -4.84 16.47 -6.30
CA GLY A 332 -3.53 17.09 -6.06
C GLY A 332 -2.34 16.12 -6.04
N PHE A 333 -2.56 14.87 -6.45
CA PHE A 333 -1.47 13.98 -6.84
C PHE A 333 -0.77 14.55 -8.08
N ASN A 334 0.55 14.42 -8.10
CA ASN A 334 1.39 14.80 -9.24
C ASN A 334 2.15 13.62 -9.83
N MET A 335 2.00 12.43 -9.25
CA MET A 335 2.61 11.19 -9.71
C MET A 335 1.62 10.03 -9.65
N MET A 336 1.69 9.13 -10.63
CA MET A 336 1.06 7.81 -10.60
C MET A 336 2.16 6.74 -10.53
N LYS A 337 2.07 5.82 -9.57
CA LYS A 337 2.96 4.65 -9.50
C LYS A 337 2.28 3.47 -10.18
N PHE A 338 2.82 3.00 -11.29
CA PHE A 338 2.41 1.77 -11.96
C PHE A 338 3.12 0.60 -11.27
N CYS A 339 2.44 -0.01 -10.31
CA CYS A 339 3.01 -1.01 -9.40
C CYS A 339 2.80 -2.42 -9.96
N LEU A 340 3.90 -3.11 -10.30
CA LEU A 340 3.90 -4.51 -10.70
C LEU A 340 3.12 -4.83 -12.00
N TRP A 341 3.05 -3.89 -12.95
CA TRP A 341 2.51 -4.08 -14.31
C TRP A 341 3.05 -3.03 -15.26
N VAL A 342 3.14 -3.33 -16.56
CA VAL A 342 3.53 -2.34 -17.58
C VAL A 342 2.29 -1.81 -18.29
N PRO A 343 1.99 -0.50 -18.19
CA PRO A 343 0.80 0.05 -18.84
C PRO A 343 0.95 0.12 -20.35
N PRO A 344 -0.15 0.16 -21.12
CA PRO A 344 -0.09 0.45 -22.55
C PRO A 344 0.67 1.77 -22.79
N LYS A 345 1.45 1.85 -23.86
CA LYS A 345 2.23 3.04 -24.24
C LYS A 345 1.40 4.32 -24.22
N ARG A 346 0.13 4.22 -24.66
CA ARG A 346 -0.82 5.33 -24.63
C ARG A 346 -1.03 5.90 -23.22
N TYR A 347 -0.96 5.10 -22.16
CA TYR A 347 -1.06 5.59 -20.78
C TYR A 347 0.14 6.49 -20.42
N PHE A 348 1.36 6.13 -20.81
CA PHE A 348 2.53 6.99 -20.62
C PHE A 348 2.45 8.27 -21.46
N GLU A 349 1.99 8.18 -22.71
CA GLU A 349 1.74 9.37 -23.54
C GLU A 349 0.72 10.30 -22.89
N LEU A 350 -0.35 9.76 -22.30
CA LEU A 350 -1.31 10.55 -21.53
C LEU A 350 -0.68 11.18 -20.28
N CYS A 351 0.25 10.50 -19.61
CA CYS A 351 1.01 11.08 -18.50
C CYS A 351 1.85 12.27 -18.98
N ASP A 352 2.53 12.13 -20.12
CA ASP A 352 3.31 13.20 -20.75
C ASP A 352 2.44 14.39 -21.14
N GLU A 353 1.31 14.15 -21.84
CA GLU A 353 0.35 15.15 -22.32
C GLU A 353 -0.35 15.89 -21.19
N MET A 354 -0.76 15.15 -20.15
CA MET A 354 -1.54 15.70 -19.05
C MET A 354 -0.65 16.30 -17.96
N GLY A 355 0.67 16.09 -18.00
CA GLY A 355 1.58 16.52 -16.94
C GLY A 355 1.37 15.75 -15.64
N MET A 356 1.35 14.43 -15.71
CA MET A 356 1.38 13.52 -14.56
C MET A 356 2.76 12.83 -14.56
N LEU A 357 3.49 12.86 -13.44
CA LEU A 357 4.71 12.07 -13.32
C LEU A 357 4.37 10.59 -13.19
N ALA A 358 5.29 9.73 -13.60
CA ALA A 358 5.14 8.29 -13.48
C ALA A 358 6.32 7.69 -12.71
N TRP A 359 5.99 6.80 -11.78
CA TRP A 359 6.90 5.81 -11.23
C TRP A 359 6.55 4.47 -11.86
N MET A 360 7.46 3.92 -12.66
CA MET A 360 7.29 2.61 -13.28
C MET A 360 7.95 1.51 -12.41
N GLU A 361 7.17 0.66 -11.78
CA GLU A 361 7.67 -0.51 -11.06
C GLU A 361 7.45 -1.77 -11.89
N TYR A 362 8.55 -2.38 -12.35
CA TYR A 362 8.47 -3.51 -13.25
C TYR A 362 7.80 -4.72 -12.59
N PRO A 363 7.13 -5.60 -13.36
CA PRO A 363 6.23 -6.65 -12.86
C PRO A 363 6.94 -7.84 -12.19
N THR A 364 7.95 -7.57 -11.37
CA THR A 364 8.82 -8.56 -10.74
C THR A 364 8.58 -8.57 -9.23
N TRP A 365 7.79 -9.53 -8.75
CA TRP A 365 7.37 -9.65 -7.35
C TRP A 365 7.78 -11.01 -6.76
N HIS A 366 8.47 -10.99 -5.61
CA HIS A 366 9.05 -12.19 -4.98
C HIS A 366 9.75 -13.21 -5.92
N PRO A 367 10.50 -12.78 -6.97
CA PRO A 367 11.20 -13.72 -7.83
C PRO A 367 12.34 -14.46 -7.11
N LYS A 368 12.74 -15.61 -7.64
CA LYS A 368 14.03 -16.24 -7.30
C LYS A 368 15.12 -15.65 -8.19
N LEU A 369 15.67 -14.49 -7.83
CA LEU A 369 16.78 -13.86 -8.59
C LEU A 369 18.11 -14.57 -8.31
N THR A 370 18.34 -15.69 -8.97
CA THR A 370 19.63 -16.40 -8.95
C THR A 370 20.41 -16.12 -10.24
N LYS A 371 21.71 -16.42 -10.24
CA LYS A 371 22.58 -16.24 -11.43
C LYS A 371 22.13 -17.02 -12.67
N GLU A 372 21.36 -18.09 -12.49
CA GLU A 372 20.77 -18.86 -13.60
C GLU A 372 19.80 -18.00 -14.42
N PHE A 373 19.09 -17.08 -13.78
CA PHE A 373 18.13 -16.19 -14.42
C PHE A 373 18.73 -14.87 -14.89
N LEU A 374 20.03 -14.62 -14.70
CA LEU A 374 20.65 -13.34 -15.04
C LEU A 374 20.43 -12.96 -16.51
N THR A 375 20.81 -13.84 -17.43
CA THR A 375 20.69 -13.57 -18.87
C THR A 375 19.25 -13.34 -19.32
N PRO A 376 18.27 -14.22 -19.02
CA PRO A 376 16.89 -13.98 -19.44
C PRO A 376 16.30 -12.71 -18.78
N LEU A 377 16.57 -12.46 -17.49
CA LEU A 377 16.10 -11.24 -16.83
C LEU A 377 16.69 -9.98 -17.47
N VAL A 378 17.98 -9.95 -17.78
CA VAL A 378 18.58 -8.78 -18.45
C VAL A 378 17.90 -8.53 -19.79
N GLN A 379 17.59 -9.57 -20.56
CA GLN A 379 16.88 -9.43 -21.84
C GLN A 379 15.47 -8.85 -21.64
N GLU A 380 14.70 -9.40 -20.69
CA GLU A 380 13.35 -8.91 -20.36
C GLU A 380 13.38 -7.44 -19.90
N TYR A 381 14.32 -7.07 -19.03
CA TYR A 381 14.45 -5.70 -18.54
C TYR A 381 14.92 -4.74 -19.64
N GLU A 382 15.78 -5.17 -20.57
CA GLU A 382 16.15 -4.36 -21.74
C GLU A 382 14.93 -3.99 -22.58
N GLU A 383 13.95 -4.90 -22.73
CA GLU A 383 12.69 -4.60 -23.39
C GLU A 383 11.84 -3.61 -22.58
N PHE A 384 11.76 -3.78 -21.25
CA PHE A 384 11.05 -2.85 -20.38
C PHE A 384 11.64 -1.44 -20.47
N PHE A 385 12.97 -1.32 -20.41
CA PHE A 385 13.66 -0.04 -20.54
C PHE A 385 13.42 0.56 -21.92
N ALA A 386 13.52 -0.23 -22.98
CA ALA A 386 13.26 0.24 -24.34
C ALA A 386 11.84 0.80 -24.49
N TYR A 387 10.86 0.19 -23.81
CA TYR A 387 9.45 0.57 -23.84
C TYR A 387 9.19 1.93 -23.21
N ASP A 388 9.73 2.20 -22.02
CA ASP A 388 9.33 3.34 -21.19
C ASP A 388 10.34 4.51 -21.17
N ARG A 389 11.60 4.30 -21.57
CA ARG A 389 12.70 5.30 -21.48
C ARG A 389 12.48 6.60 -22.22
N ASN A 390 11.58 6.62 -23.21
CA ASN A 390 11.31 7.78 -24.05
C ASN A 390 10.28 8.75 -23.45
N HIS A 391 9.62 8.37 -22.36
CA HIS A 391 8.56 9.16 -21.75
C HIS A 391 9.12 10.15 -20.72
N PRO A 392 9.05 11.48 -20.96
CA PRO A 392 9.57 12.47 -20.03
C PRO A 392 8.89 12.43 -18.66
N SER A 393 7.64 11.97 -18.59
CA SER A 393 6.90 11.78 -17.34
C SER A 393 7.45 10.67 -16.45
N VAL A 394 8.11 9.64 -17.00
CA VAL A 394 8.62 8.51 -16.22
C VAL A 394 9.97 8.89 -15.60
N ILE A 395 9.90 9.36 -14.35
CA ILE A 395 11.05 9.93 -13.63
C ILE A 395 11.69 8.96 -12.65
N LEU A 396 10.96 7.94 -12.21
CA LEU A 396 11.41 6.97 -11.21
C LEU A 396 11.06 5.56 -11.65
N ARG A 397 11.95 4.61 -11.36
CA ARG A 397 11.78 3.19 -11.68
C ARG A 397 12.17 2.32 -10.50
N SER A 398 11.37 1.31 -10.19
CA SER A 398 11.79 0.22 -9.31
C SER A 398 11.95 -1.05 -10.13
N LEU A 399 13.06 -1.75 -9.92
CA LEU A 399 13.34 -2.99 -10.63
C LEU A 399 12.43 -4.10 -10.13
N THR A 400 12.28 -4.22 -8.82
CA THR A 400 11.48 -5.26 -8.19
C THR A 400 10.60 -4.71 -7.07
N CYS A 401 9.70 -5.55 -6.57
CA CYS A 401 8.86 -5.25 -5.40
C CYS A 401 8.98 -6.39 -4.38
N GLU A 402 9.24 -6.03 -3.13
CA GLU A 402 9.26 -6.91 -1.95
C GLU A 402 10.07 -8.21 -2.12
N THR A 403 11.15 -8.19 -2.90
CA THR A 403 11.86 -9.42 -3.29
C THR A 403 12.59 -10.11 -2.13
N GLY A 404 12.88 -9.36 -1.07
CA GLY A 404 13.54 -9.89 0.11
C GLY A 404 15.05 -10.11 -0.05
N HIS A 405 15.67 -10.59 1.03
CA HIS A 405 17.12 -10.71 1.15
C HIS A 405 17.75 -11.85 0.33
N SER A 406 16.96 -12.78 -0.20
CA SER A 406 17.44 -13.99 -0.88
C SER A 406 17.89 -13.77 -2.33
N ALA A 407 17.60 -12.61 -2.91
CA ALA A 407 18.00 -12.27 -4.27
C ALA A 407 19.52 -12.01 -4.39
N ASP A 408 20.13 -12.60 -5.41
CA ASP A 408 21.57 -12.52 -5.67
C ASP A 408 21.99 -11.08 -6.03
N ILE A 409 22.91 -10.52 -5.26
CA ILE A 409 23.36 -9.14 -5.41
C ILE A 409 23.99 -8.84 -6.78
N ASP A 410 24.65 -9.81 -7.40
CA ASP A 410 25.26 -9.60 -8.72
C ASP A 410 24.17 -9.46 -9.80
N VAL A 411 23.07 -10.20 -9.65
CA VAL A 411 21.91 -10.08 -10.54
C VAL A 411 21.25 -8.72 -10.37
N VAL A 412 20.95 -8.33 -9.13
CA VAL A 412 20.32 -7.05 -8.84
C VAL A 412 21.18 -5.88 -9.33
N ARG A 413 22.50 -5.95 -9.11
CA ARG A 413 23.43 -4.91 -9.56
C ARG A 413 23.51 -4.81 -11.08
N GLU A 414 23.52 -5.95 -11.79
CA GLU A 414 23.52 -5.93 -13.25
C GLU A 414 22.22 -5.33 -13.81
N LEU A 415 21.06 -5.63 -13.21
CA LEU A 415 19.79 -5.00 -13.57
C LEU A 415 19.81 -3.47 -13.31
N TYR A 416 20.35 -3.04 -12.17
CA TYR A 416 20.53 -1.62 -11.84
C TYR A 416 21.50 -0.91 -12.81
N ASP A 417 22.66 -1.49 -13.08
CA ASP A 417 23.66 -0.89 -13.96
C ASP A 417 23.18 -0.87 -15.42
N SER A 418 22.48 -1.93 -15.88
CA SER A 418 21.87 -1.97 -17.22
C SER A 418 20.77 -0.94 -17.39
N ALA A 419 19.97 -0.69 -16.36
CA ALA A 419 18.97 0.38 -16.35
C ALA A 419 19.62 1.76 -16.53
N HIS A 420 20.71 2.06 -15.82
CA HIS A 420 21.47 3.32 -16.00
C HIS A 420 22.14 3.43 -17.38
N ARG A 421 22.61 2.32 -17.97
CA ARG A 421 23.13 2.31 -19.35
C ARG A 421 22.02 2.56 -20.38
N ALA A 422 20.86 1.95 -20.20
CA ALA A 422 19.71 2.12 -21.08
C ALA A 422 19.05 3.50 -20.93
N ILE A 423 19.06 4.06 -19.71
CA ILE A 423 18.35 5.26 -19.31
C ILE A 423 19.26 6.16 -18.44
N PRO A 424 20.24 6.88 -19.02
CA PRO A 424 21.25 7.62 -18.25
C PRO A 424 20.73 8.71 -17.29
N SER A 425 19.48 9.13 -17.43
CA SER A 425 18.84 10.14 -16.56
C SER A 425 17.82 9.55 -15.59
N ALA A 426 17.85 8.23 -15.35
CA ALA A 426 16.88 7.57 -14.50
C ALA A 426 17.22 7.73 -13.01
N ILE A 427 16.17 7.79 -12.19
CA ILE A 427 16.27 7.47 -10.76
C ILE A 427 15.78 6.04 -10.61
N ILE A 428 16.62 5.17 -10.09
CA ILE A 428 16.36 3.73 -9.99
C ILE A 428 16.43 3.28 -8.53
N GLU A 429 15.41 2.53 -8.13
CA GLU A 429 15.33 1.76 -6.90
C GLU A 429 15.46 0.27 -7.25
N ASP A 430 16.24 -0.52 -6.51
CA ASP A 430 16.28 -1.94 -6.80
C ASP A 430 15.03 -2.66 -6.33
N ASP A 431 14.55 -2.36 -5.12
CA ASP A 431 13.40 -3.03 -4.53
C ASP A 431 12.51 -2.03 -3.82
N SER A 432 11.31 -1.81 -4.36
CA SER A 432 10.28 -1.05 -3.65
C SER A 432 9.70 -1.94 -2.56
N SER A 433 10.15 -1.73 -1.33
CA SER A 433 9.79 -2.57 -0.19
C SER A 433 10.05 -1.87 1.15
N TRP A 434 10.63 -2.58 2.13
CA TRP A 434 11.01 -2.02 3.41
C TRP A 434 12.40 -1.40 3.35
N ILE A 435 12.60 -0.24 4.00
CA ILE A 435 13.85 0.54 3.95
C ILE A 435 15.12 -0.25 4.34
N GLY A 436 14.96 -1.36 5.05
CA GLY A 436 16.06 -2.25 5.43
C GLY A 436 16.47 -3.29 4.38
N TRP A 437 15.75 -3.42 3.27
CA TRP A 437 15.93 -4.47 2.26
C TRP A 437 16.67 -4.01 1.01
N HIS A 438 16.84 -2.69 0.87
CA HIS A 438 17.53 -2.05 -0.23
C HIS A 438 18.97 -2.52 -0.37
N ARG A 439 19.44 -2.72 -1.60
CA ARG A 439 20.82 -3.15 -1.87
C ARG A 439 21.58 -2.18 -2.75
N VAL A 440 20.97 -1.71 -3.83
CA VAL A 440 21.52 -0.71 -4.76
C VAL A 440 20.42 0.22 -5.25
N HIS A 441 20.55 1.52 -5.00
CA HIS A 441 19.40 2.43 -5.12
C HIS A 441 19.83 3.90 -5.16
N ASP A 442 19.04 4.72 -5.85
CA ASP A 442 19.23 6.18 -5.94
C ASP A 442 18.40 6.96 -4.90
N ILE A 443 17.33 6.35 -4.39
CA ILE A 443 16.45 6.88 -3.34
C ILE A 443 16.26 5.84 -2.24
N TYR A 444 15.65 6.19 -1.12
CA TYR A 444 15.10 5.25 -0.17
C TYR A 444 13.61 5.07 -0.43
N ASP A 445 13.10 3.91 -0.01
CA ASP A 445 11.70 3.53 -0.01
C ASP A 445 11.38 2.91 1.37
N ASP A 446 10.11 2.90 1.77
CA ASP A 446 9.58 2.04 2.81
C ASP A 446 8.09 1.78 2.51
N HIS A 447 7.60 0.60 2.92
CA HIS A 447 6.18 0.23 2.90
C HIS A 447 5.56 0.27 4.31
N PRO A 448 5.38 1.45 4.94
CA PRO A 448 4.87 1.53 6.30
C PRO A 448 3.35 1.37 6.35
N TYR A 449 2.91 0.13 6.58
CA TYR A 449 1.53 -0.16 6.97
C TYR A 449 1.38 0.03 8.47
N GLY A 450 0.82 1.17 8.88
CA GLY A 450 0.66 1.49 10.29
C GLY A 450 -0.50 2.45 10.56
N ASN A 451 -0.90 2.51 11.83
CA ASN A 451 -1.93 3.41 12.31
C ASN A 451 -1.36 4.77 12.73
N ASN A 452 -2.21 5.78 12.80
CA ASN A 452 -1.87 7.11 13.29
C ASN A 452 -1.18 7.12 14.67
N HIS A 453 -1.59 6.25 15.60
CA HIS A 453 -1.00 6.21 16.95
C HIS A 453 0.45 5.69 16.99
N THR A 454 0.89 4.93 15.97
CA THR A 454 2.29 4.52 15.79
C THR A 454 3.04 5.38 14.77
N TRP A 455 2.33 6.17 13.96
CA TRP A 455 2.88 6.88 12.80
C TRP A 455 4.09 7.76 13.14
N LYS A 456 4.04 8.55 14.21
CA LYS A 456 5.18 9.39 14.64
C LYS A 456 6.45 8.59 14.90
N GLN A 457 6.31 7.43 15.56
CA GLN A 457 7.43 6.56 15.87
C GLN A 457 7.98 5.92 14.59
N THR A 458 7.10 5.56 13.66
CA THR A 458 7.48 5.09 12.33
C THR A 458 8.28 6.15 11.58
N LEU A 459 7.82 7.41 11.55
CA LEU A 459 8.56 8.50 10.91
C LEU A 459 9.91 8.76 11.57
N GLN A 460 9.97 8.75 12.91
CA GLN A 460 11.23 8.90 13.63
C GLN A 460 12.22 7.79 13.27
N ARG A 461 11.76 6.53 13.18
CA ARG A 461 12.60 5.39 12.76
C ARG A 461 13.16 5.61 11.35
N LEU A 462 12.36 6.14 10.43
CA LEU A 462 12.80 6.45 9.06
C LEU A 462 13.84 7.57 9.04
N GLU A 463 13.60 8.66 9.80
CA GLU A 463 14.55 9.75 9.94
C GLU A 463 15.88 9.27 10.52
N ASP A 464 15.84 8.46 11.57
CA ASP A 464 17.02 7.88 12.20
C ASP A 464 17.78 6.96 11.23
N HIS A 465 17.05 6.15 10.46
CA HIS A 465 17.63 5.27 9.44
C HIS A 465 18.43 6.05 8.39
N ILE A 466 17.83 7.12 7.85
CA ILE A 466 18.44 7.98 6.83
C ILE A 466 19.56 8.85 7.42
N ALA A 467 19.46 9.25 8.68
CA ALA A 467 20.50 10.03 9.37
C ALA A 467 21.81 9.25 9.58
N GLN A 468 21.73 7.93 9.65
CA GLN A 468 22.88 7.05 9.87
C GLN A 468 23.54 6.56 8.57
N ARG A 469 23.04 6.98 7.40
CA ARG A 469 23.45 6.49 6.07
C ARG A 469 23.61 7.63 5.07
N ASP A 470 23.90 7.27 3.81
CA ASP A 470 24.06 8.23 2.73
C ASP A 470 22.80 9.09 2.56
N PRO A 471 22.95 10.42 2.43
CA PRO A 471 21.83 11.32 2.26
C PRO A 471 21.25 11.15 0.85
N LYS A 472 20.20 10.33 0.75
CA LYS A 472 19.38 10.15 -0.45
C LYS A 472 17.94 10.61 -0.17
N PRO A 473 17.15 10.96 -1.20
CA PRO A 473 15.73 11.23 -1.03
C PRO A 473 15.00 9.96 -0.56
N LEU A 474 13.91 10.11 0.17
CA LEU A 474 12.96 9.07 0.53
C LEU A 474 11.66 9.32 -0.23
N VAL A 475 11.15 8.29 -0.87
CA VAL A 475 9.81 8.28 -1.45
C VAL A 475 9.13 7.00 -0.99
N LEU A 476 8.11 7.11 -0.12
CA LEU A 476 7.34 5.93 0.27
C LEU A 476 6.63 5.36 -0.96
N GLY A 477 6.99 4.15 -1.38
CA GLY A 477 6.51 3.43 -2.56
C GLY A 477 5.13 2.85 -2.35
N GLU A 478 4.79 2.51 -1.11
CA GLU A 478 3.43 2.16 -0.72
C GLU A 478 3.16 2.53 0.75
N ALA A 479 2.23 3.46 0.98
CA ALA A 479 1.88 3.86 2.35
C ALA A 479 0.45 4.41 2.42
N ILE A 480 0.02 4.74 3.63
CA ILE A 480 -1.22 5.51 3.86
C ILE A 480 -2.46 4.72 3.37
N ALA A 481 -2.46 3.42 3.70
CA ALA A 481 -3.56 2.49 3.47
C ALA A 481 -4.63 2.60 4.56
N ALA A 482 -5.90 2.71 4.19
CA ALA A 482 -7.02 2.64 5.12
C ALA A 482 -8.25 2.04 4.45
N ASP A 483 -8.68 0.85 4.91
CA ASP A 483 -9.81 0.12 4.35
C ASP A 483 -11.13 0.77 4.75
N THR A 484 -12.06 0.82 3.78
CA THR A 484 -13.41 1.32 4.00
C THR A 484 -14.40 0.18 3.94
N TRP A 485 -15.35 0.14 4.87
CA TRP A 485 -16.44 -0.83 4.81
C TRP A 485 -17.31 -0.65 3.56
N PHE A 486 -17.73 -1.77 2.97
CA PHE A 486 -18.78 -1.81 1.98
C PHE A 486 -19.81 -2.87 2.39
N SER A 487 -21.08 -2.48 2.50
CA SER A 487 -22.17 -3.43 2.75
C SER A 487 -22.76 -3.91 1.43
N LYS A 488 -23.19 -5.17 1.36
CA LYS A 488 -24.00 -5.68 0.25
C LYS A 488 -25.31 -4.88 0.16
N PRO A 489 -25.65 -4.25 -0.98
CA PRO A 489 -26.94 -3.57 -1.11
C PRO A 489 -28.09 -4.57 -0.99
N LYS A 490 -29.04 -4.35 -0.07
CA LYS A 490 -30.16 -5.28 0.22
C LYS A 490 -31.11 -5.54 -0.96
N SER A 491 -31.10 -4.71 -2.01
CA SER A 491 -32.11 -4.77 -3.09
C SER A 491 -31.60 -4.40 -4.48
N ALA A 492 -30.28 -4.22 -4.67
CA ALA A 492 -29.73 -4.10 -6.01
C ALA A 492 -29.25 -5.49 -6.45
N PRO A 493 -29.63 -6.01 -7.63
CA PRO A 493 -28.77 -7.01 -8.25
C PRO A 493 -27.37 -6.38 -8.26
N MET A 494 -26.37 -7.06 -7.70
CA MET A 494 -25.00 -6.74 -8.05
C MET A 494 -25.01 -6.67 -9.58
N PRO A 495 -24.63 -5.55 -10.23
CA PRO A 495 -24.25 -5.67 -11.64
C PRO A 495 -23.28 -6.84 -11.65
N GLU A 496 -23.55 -7.89 -12.44
CA GLU A 496 -22.79 -9.16 -12.41
C GLU A 496 -21.35 -8.82 -12.09
N MET A 497 -20.96 -9.01 -10.82
CA MET A 497 -19.67 -8.49 -10.38
C MET A 497 -18.72 -9.34 -11.20
N PRO A 498 -17.99 -8.72 -12.16
CA PRO A 498 -17.21 -9.46 -13.12
C PRO A 498 -16.35 -10.41 -12.31
N HIS A 499 -16.40 -11.68 -12.70
CA HIS A 499 -16.22 -12.93 -11.94
C HIS A 499 -14.91 -13.07 -11.13
N LEU A 500 -14.59 -12.07 -10.33
CA LEU A 500 -13.26 -11.74 -9.79
C LEU A 500 -13.12 -12.05 -8.30
N LEU A 501 -14.20 -12.49 -7.64
CA LEU A 501 -14.09 -13.14 -6.35
C LEU A 501 -13.67 -14.59 -6.62
N LEU A 502 -12.39 -14.80 -6.97
CA LEU A 502 -11.77 -16.10 -6.86
C LEU A 502 -11.94 -16.56 -5.42
N SER A 503 -12.95 -17.40 -5.23
CA SER A 503 -13.60 -17.76 -3.97
C SER A 503 -14.63 -16.76 -3.40
N ALA A 504 -15.72 -16.53 -4.14
CA ALA A 504 -17.01 -16.19 -3.52
C ALA A 504 -17.35 -17.10 -2.31
N GLY A 505 -16.77 -18.32 -2.24
CA GLY A 505 -16.85 -19.21 -1.09
C GLY A 505 -15.97 -18.88 0.13
N GLN A 506 -14.90 -18.07 0.04
CA GLN A 506 -14.08 -17.66 1.20
C GLN A 506 -14.47 -16.27 1.73
N LEU A 507 -14.85 -15.35 0.84
CA LEU A 507 -15.30 -14.01 1.22
C LEU A 507 -16.74 -13.98 1.76
N GLU A 508 -17.67 -14.78 1.23
CA GLU A 508 -19.05 -14.78 1.74
C GLU A 508 -19.10 -15.21 3.22
N PRO A 509 -18.39 -16.25 3.70
CA PRO A 509 -18.33 -16.55 5.12
C PRO A 509 -17.68 -15.45 5.96
N ALA A 510 -16.67 -14.76 5.44
CA ALA A 510 -16.01 -13.64 6.11
C ALA A 510 -16.97 -12.45 6.24
N ILE A 511 -17.55 -11.98 5.13
CA ILE A 511 -18.55 -10.91 5.08
C ILE A 511 -19.77 -11.30 5.90
N GLN A 512 -20.26 -12.54 5.81
CA GLN A 512 -21.40 -13.02 6.60
C GLN A 512 -21.07 -13.11 8.10
N ARG A 513 -19.86 -13.55 8.49
CA ARG A 513 -19.42 -13.51 9.90
C ARG A 513 -19.37 -12.07 10.40
N MET A 514 -18.86 -11.15 9.59
CA MET A 514 -18.85 -9.72 9.91
C MET A 514 -20.25 -9.11 9.95
N GLU A 515 -21.12 -9.40 8.99
CA GLU A 515 -22.53 -8.96 8.99
C GLU A 515 -23.32 -9.60 10.14
N ASN A 516 -23.01 -10.83 10.54
CA ASN A 516 -23.62 -11.47 11.69
C ASN A 516 -23.17 -10.82 13.01
N TYR A 517 -21.90 -10.43 13.10
CA TYR A 517 -21.33 -9.85 14.32
C TYR A 517 -21.55 -8.33 14.43
N LEU A 518 -21.41 -7.61 13.32
CA LEU A 518 -21.55 -6.15 13.20
C LEU A 518 -22.98 -5.72 12.82
N GLY A 519 -23.73 -6.55 12.09
CA GLY A 519 -25.16 -6.34 11.79
C GLY A 519 -25.50 -5.04 11.05
N GLU A 520 -26.76 -4.63 11.16
CA GLU A 520 -27.27 -3.31 10.71
C GLU A 520 -26.68 -2.13 11.51
N ARG A 521 -25.73 -2.38 12.42
CA ARG A 521 -25.16 -1.37 13.33
C ARG A 521 -23.93 -0.66 12.75
N PHE A 522 -23.40 -1.14 11.62
CA PHE A 522 -22.25 -0.53 10.97
C PHE A 522 -22.68 0.51 9.91
N ASP A 523 -22.13 1.72 10.00
CA ASP A 523 -22.35 2.81 9.05
C ASP A 523 -21.15 2.93 8.08
N PRO A 524 -21.30 2.58 6.79
CA PRO A 524 -20.25 2.74 5.79
C PRO A 524 -19.67 4.16 5.72
N THR A 525 -20.50 5.19 6.00
CA THR A 525 -20.10 6.60 5.99
C THR A 525 -19.08 6.91 7.10
N SER A 526 -19.29 6.33 8.28
CA SER A 526 -18.36 6.44 9.41
C SER A 526 -17.02 5.78 9.09
N SER A 527 -17.03 4.67 8.34
CA SER A 527 -15.79 4.03 7.92
C SER A 527 -14.99 4.84 6.91
N PHE A 528 -15.68 5.43 5.94
CA PHE A 528 -15.02 6.32 4.98
C PHE A 528 -14.43 7.56 5.69
N SER A 529 -15.18 8.16 6.60
CA SER A 529 -14.74 9.33 7.37
C SER A 529 -13.47 9.01 8.18
N TYR A 530 -13.45 7.88 8.89
CA TYR A 530 -12.27 7.38 9.59
C TYR A 530 -11.06 7.23 8.66
N ALA A 531 -11.25 6.59 7.51
CA ALA A 531 -10.19 6.33 6.55
C ALA A 531 -9.64 7.62 5.94
N MET A 532 -10.48 8.64 5.73
CA MET A 532 -10.04 9.96 5.25
C MET A 532 -9.25 10.73 6.31
N GLU A 533 -9.70 10.75 7.56
CA GLU A 533 -8.98 11.40 8.66
C GLU A 533 -7.64 10.70 8.95
N MET A 534 -7.59 9.37 8.84
CA MET A 534 -6.34 8.61 8.92
C MET A 534 -5.34 9.07 7.85
N ARG A 535 -5.74 9.03 6.57
CA ARG A 535 -4.87 9.44 5.46
C ARG A 535 -4.41 10.88 5.59
N LYS A 536 -5.34 11.76 5.93
CA LYS A 536 -5.08 13.19 6.10
C LYS A 536 -4.04 13.43 7.18
N PHE A 537 -4.22 12.84 8.37
CA PHE A 537 -3.24 12.97 9.45
C PHE A 537 -1.86 12.45 9.03
N GLN A 538 -1.78 11.26 8.43
CA GLN A 538 -0.51 10.66 8.04
C GLN A 538 0.23 11.52 7.02
N ILE A 539 -0.48 12.03 6.01
CA ILE A 539 0.07 12.92 4.99
C ILE A 539 0.52 14.24 5.61
N GLU A 540 -0.32 14.89 6.42
CA GLU A 540 0.05 16.14 7.09
C GLU A 540 1.31 15.95 7.92
N ARG A 541 1.31 14.94 8.81
CA ARG A 541 2.43 14.63 9.70
C ARG A 541 3.70 14.34 8.91
N TYR A 542 3.60 13.51 7.87
CA TYR A 542 4.73 13.21 6.99
C TYR A 542 5.28 14.48 6.34
N ARG A 543 4.41 15.33 5.80
CA ARG A 543 4.82 16.52 5.07
C ARG A 543 5.43 17.63 5.92
N PHE A 544 5.17 17.71 7.23
CA PHE A 544 5.88 18.69 8.07
C PHE A 544 7.05 18.11 8.87
N GLN A 545 7.02 16.81 9.21
CA GLN A 545 8.16 16.15 9.85
C GLN A 545 9.26 15.87 8.82
N MET A 546 8.88 15.39 7.63
CA MET A 546 9.77 15.05 6.52
C MET A 546 9.46 15.90 5.27
N PRO A 547 9.57 17.24 5.33
CA PRO A 547 9.04 18.14 4.30
C PRO A 547 9.68 18.00 2.92
N ARG A 548 10.85 17.36 2.84
CA ARG A 548 11.64 17.17 1.63
C ARG A 548 11.38 15.83 0.92
N GLN A 549 10.52 14.98 1.49
CA GLN A 549 10.36 13.59 1.09
C GLN A 549 9.02 13.34 0.39
N GLY A 550 8.98 12.34 -0.50
CA GLY A 550 7.78 11.95 -1.25
C GLY A 550 7.03 10.77 -0.64
N TYR A 551 5.82 10.50 -1.12
CA TYR A 551 5.02 9.34 -0.70
C TYR A 551 4.03 8.92 -1.79
N THR A 552 3.57 7.67 -1.71
CA THR A 552 2.55 7.08 -2.58
C THR A 552 1.43 6.49 -1.74
N VAL A 553 0.19 6.93 -1.99
CA VAL A 553 -1.01 6.35 -1.35
C VAL A 553 -1.33 5.01 -1.99
N SER A 554 -1.55 3.98 -1.17
CA SER A 554 -1.48 2.55 -1.53
C SER A 554 -2.24 2.06 -2.76
N VAL A 555 -3.44 2.53 -3.08
CA VAL A 555 -4.08 2.16 -4.35
C VAL A 555 -5.18 3.14 -4.74
N ILE A 556 -5.33 3.38 -6.05
CA ILE A 556 -6.36 4.25 -6.59
C ILE A 556 -7.76 3.62 -6.53
N ARG A 557 -7.88 2.29 -6.64
CA ARG A 557 -9.15 1.55 -6.78
C ARG A 557 -9.23 0.37 -5.82
N ASP A 558 -10.44 0.10 -5.34
CA ASP A 558 -10.75 -1.11 -4.58
C ASP A 558 -10.53 -2.38 -5.40
N PHE A 559 -10.09 -3.44 -4.74
CA PHE A 559 -9.84 -4.75 -5.32
C PHE A 559 -10.35 -5.82 -4.35
N PRO A 560 -10.60 -7.07 -4.80
CA PRO A 560 -11.40 -8.03 -4.03
C PRO A 560 -10.91 -8.31 -2.60
N PHE A 561 -9.62 -8.11 -2.35
CA PHE A 561 -8.98 -8.41 -1.09
C PHE A 561 -8.90 -7.21 -0.14
N ALA A 562 -9.04 -5.98 -0.66
CA ALA A 562 -9.05 -4.81 0.19
C ALA A 562 -9.76 -3.59 -0.44
N SER A 563 -10.42 -2.83 0.42
CA SER A 563 -11.29 -1.72 0.06
C SER A 563 -10.69 -0.37 0.43
N MET A 564 -9.37 -0.23 0.27
CA MET A 564 -8.61 0.99 0.57
C MET A 564 -8.47 1.95 -0.62
N GLY A 565 -9.08 1.65 -1.76
CA GLY A 565 -9.04 2.49 -2.95
C GLY A 565 -9.75 3.82 -2.75
N LEU A 566 -9.38 4.81 -3.56
CA LEU A 566 -10.07 6.11 -3.64
C LEU A 566 -11.30 6.04 -4.56
N ILE A 567 -11.36 5.03 -5.43
CA ILE A 567 -12.47 4.66 -6.31
C ILE A 567 -12.97 3.29 -5.84
N ASP A 568 -14.29 3.14 -5.69
CA ASP A 568 -14.88 1.88 -5.25
C ASP A 568 -14.95 0.81 -6.37
N PHE A 569 -15.42 -0.39 -5.98
CA PHE A 569 -15.63 -1.53 -6.90
C PHE A 569 -16.54 -1.23 -8.09
N PHE A 570 -17.38 -0.19 -8.00
CA PHE A 570 -18.37 0.19 -9.01
C PHE A 570 -17.90 1.38 -9.86
N ASP A 571 -16.60 1.69 -9.84
CA ASP A 571 -16.00 2.83 -10.52
C ASP A 571 -16.54 4.19 -10.05
N ARG A 572 -16.94 4.28 -8.77
CA ARG A 572 -17.43 5.52 -8.18
C ARG A 572 -16.36 6.15 -7.27
N PRO A 573 -16.07 7.45 -7.42
CA PRO A 573 -15.27 8.19 -6.46
C PRO A 573 -15.80 8.06 -5.03
N LYS A 574 -14.95 7.70 -4.07
CA LYS A 574 -15.32 7.73 -2.64
C LYS A 574 -15.25 9.13 -2.02
N SER A 575 -14.42 9.99 -2.61
CA SER A 575 -14.22 11.39 -2.21
C SER A 575 -14.46 12.33 -3.39
N THR A 576 -14.72 13.59 -3.11
CA THR A 576 -14.72 14.69 -4.08
C THR A 576 -13.33 15.34 -4.19
N PRO A 577 -13.03 16.13 -5.24
CA PRO A 577 -11.82 16.94 -5.29
C PRO A 577 -11.69 17.95 -4.13
N ASP A 578 -12.81 18.45 -3.60
CA ASP A 578 -12.82 19.43 -2.50
C ASP A 578 -12.37 18.82 -1.17
N ASP A 579 -12.66 17.53 -0.94
CA ASP A 579 -12.16 16.77 0.22
C ASP A 579 -10.61 16.68 0.25
N TRP A 580 -9.98 16.86 -0.91
CA TRP A 580 -8.53 16.87 -1.12
C TRP A 580 -7.97 18.26 -1.44
N SER A 581 -8.76 19.33 -1.26
CA SER A 581 -8.33 20.70 -1.57
C SER A 581 -7.08 21.16 -0.80
N TRP A 582 -6.82 20.54 0.37
CA TRP A 582 -5.64 20.76 1.21
C TRP A 582 -4.36 20.05 0.69
N HIS A 583 -4.51 19.02 -0.14
CA HIS A 583 -3.42 18.20 -0.66
C HIS A 583 -2.82 18.81 -1.93
N ARG A 584 -2.00 19.87 -1.78
CA ARG A 584 -1.38 20.60 -2.91
C ARG A 584 0.11 20.85 -2.67
N ASP A 585 0.81 21.45 -3.64
CA ASP A 585 2.22 21.88 -3.46
C ASP A 585 2.39 22.77 -2.23
N ARG A 586 1.42 23.66 -1.99
CA ARG A 586 1.30 24.45 -0.77
C ARG A 586 0.31 23.82 0.19
N ALA A 587 0.70 23.61 1.43
CA ALA A 587 -0.16 23.02 2.44
C ALA A 587 -0.03 23.74 3.79
N ILE A 588 -1.09 23.64 4.57
CA ILE A 588 -1.11 24.06 5.97
C ILE A 588 -1.27 22.80 6.79
N ALA A 589 -0.37 22.57 7.76
CA ALA A 589 -0.52 21.54 8.77
C ALA A 589 -0.70 22.20 10.14
N TRP A 590 -1.46 21.53 11.02
CA TRP A 590 -1.70 22.02 12.36
C TRP A 590 -1.39 20.92 13.38
N GLU A 591 -0.34 21.18 14.15
CA GLU A 591 0.16 20.31 15.20
C GLU A 591 -0.39 20.79 16.54
N THR A 592 -1.31 20.03 17.10
CA THR A 592 -1.87 20.27 18.44
C THR A 592 -1.03 19.54 19.49
N GLU A 593 -1.26 19.86 20.77
CA GLU A 593 -0.66 19.09 21.86
C GLU A 593 -0.97 17.58 21.70
N GLN A 594 0.07 16.76 21.57
CA GLN A 594 -0.02 15.32 21.28
C GLN A 594 -0.77 14.93 20.00
N ASP A 595 -0.98 15.89 19.08
CA ASP A 595 -1.84 15.73 17.89
C ASP A 595 -3.31 15.36 18.20
N ARG A 596 -3.79 15.73 19.40
CA ARG A 596 -5.19 15.48 19.78
C ARG A 596 -6.19 16.31 18.97
N ARG A 597 -7.40 15.79 18.80
CA ARG A 597 -8.53 16.45 18.12
C ARG A 597 -9.73 16.70 19.05
N SER A 598 -9.66 16.29 20.31
CA SER A 598 -10.64 16.64 21.35
C SER A 598 -10.10 17.63 22.39
N PHE A 599 -10.95 18.58 22.76
CA PHE A 599 -10.64 19.68 23.69
C PHE A 599 -11.81 19.93 24.64
N ARG A 600 -11.57 20.60 25.77
CA ARG A 600 -12.65 20.98 26.71
C ARG A 600 -13.35 22.26 26.25
N THR A 601 -14.65 22.38 26.53
CA THR A 601 -15.45 23.59 26.23
C THR A 601 -14.93 24.87 26.89
N SER A 602 -14.31 24.77 28.08
CA SER A 602 -13.80 25.89 28.86
C SER A 602 -12.29 26.14 28.73
N GLY A 603 -11.58 25.30 27.97
CA GLY A 603 -10.12 25.31 27.87
C GLY A 603 -9.61 26.01 26.61
N PRO A 604 -8.42 26.64 26.64
CA PRO A 604 -7.79 27.14 25.43
C PRO A 604 -7.38 25.98 24.51
N ILE A 605 -7.51 26.19 23.21
CA ILE A 605 -6.94 25.31 22.19
C ILE A 605 -5.63 25.92 21.73
N SER A 606 -4.52 25.23 21.97
CA SER A 606 -3.22 25.61 21.42
C SER A 606 -2.71 24.61 20.38
N GLY A 607 -1.95 25.14 19.42
CA GLY A 607 -1.20 24.35 18.47
C GLY A 607 -0.28 25.19 17.60
N LYS A 608 0.69 24.53 16.98
CA LYS A 608 1.64 25.12 16.05
C LYS A 608 1.10 24.98 14.64
N VAL A 609 1.13 26.08 13.90
CA VAL A 609 0.72 26.09 12.49
C VAL A 609 1.96 26.08 11.62
N HIS A 610 2.01 25.11 10.72
CA HIS A 610 3.07 24.91 9.76
C HIS A 610 2.53 25.25 8.37
N PHE A 611 3.22 26.15 7.65
CA PHE A 611 2.99 26.31 6.21
C PHE A 611 4.14 25.65 5.47
N LEU A 612 3.77 24.84 4.50
CA LEU A 612 4.69 24.07 3.68
C LEU A 612 4.58 24.60 2.26
N GLU A 613 5.72 24.96 1.70
CA GLU A 613 5.82 25.41 0.32
C GLU A 613 7.08 24.85 -0.33
N THR A 614 6.89 24.17 -1.45
CA THR A 614 7.97 23.87 -2.38
C THR A 614 8.30 25.17 -3.14
N ARG A 615 9.44 25.79 -2.82
CA ARG A 615 9.96 26.95 -3.56
C ARG A 615 11.09 26.47 -4.46
N GLY A 616 11.24 27.11 -5.60
CA GLY A 616 12.29 26.80 -6.55
C GLY A 616 13.71 26.85 -5.96
N GLU A 617 14.43 27.96 -6.21
CA GLU A 617 15.86 28.07 -5.89
C GLU A 617 16.21 27.90 -4.39
N THR A 618 15.24 28.05 -3.47
CA THR A 618 15.46 27.98 -2.02
C THR A 618 15.18 26.62 -1.39
N GLY A 619 14.75 25.61 -2.16
CA GLY A 619 14.38 24.32 -1.57
C GLY A 619 12.92 24.27 -1.08
N VAL A 620 12.58 23.18 -0.40
CA VAL A 620 11.34 23.15 0.39
C VAL A 620 11.48 24.03 1.62
N ALA A 621 10.58 25.00 1.74
CA ALA A 621 10.48 25.87 2.90
C ALA A 621 9.34 25.39 3.81
N THR A 622 9.69 25.10 5.05
CA THR A 622 8.72 24.97 6.15
C THR A 622 8.79 26.23 6.99
N MET A 623 7.66 26.92 7.12
CA MET A 623 7.55 28.11 7.94
C MET A 623 6.63 27.80 9.13
N GLU A 624 7.19 27.87 10.34
CA GLU A 624 6.43 27.76 11.58
C GLU A 624 5.95 29.16 11.99
N PHE A 625 4.64 29.34 12.18
CA PHE A 625 4.06 30.63 12.62
C PHE A 625 4.01 30.79 14.14
N GLY A 626 4.74 29.94 14.85
CA GLY A 626 4.78 29.79 16.30
C GLY A 626 3.56 29.06 16.87
N GLU A 627 3.60 28.81 18.18
CA GLU A 627 2.45 28.31 18.92
C GLU A 627 1.37 29.39 18.97
N LYS A 628 0.14 28.99 18.63
CA LYS A 628 -1.04 29.85 18.76
C LYS A 628 -1.98 29.24 19.76
N THR A 629 -2.43 30.07 20.68
CA THR A 629 -3.45 29.73 21.67
C THR A 629 -4.69 30.54 21.36
N PHE A 630 -5.82 29.87 21.20
CA PHE A 630 -7.11 30.51 21.02
C PHE A 630 -8.00 30.10 22.18
N GLN A 631 -8.72 31.06 22.75
CA GLN A 631 -9.87 30.75 23.58
C GLN A 631 -11.07 30.73 22.64
N LEU A 632 -11.68 29.56 22.49
CA LEU A 632 -12.94 29.49 21.78
C LEU A 632 -14.00 30.18 22.63
N PRO A 633 -14.82 31.09 22.06
CA PRO A 633 -15.99 31.56 22.77
C PRO A 633 -16.88 30.34 23.06
N ILE A 634 -17.46 30.30 24.27
CA ILE A 634 -18.36 29.23 24.72
C ILE A 634 -19.51 29.03 23.73
N VAL A 635 -19.85 30.02 22.91
CA VAL A 635 -20.74 29.90 21.75
C VAL A 635 -20.28 30.90 20.68
N PRO A 636 -19.77 30.48 19.50
CA PRO A 636 -19.58 31.42 18.39
C PRO A 636 -20.95 31.96 17.93
N GLU A 637 -21.07 33.27 17.69
CA GLU A 637 -22.32 33.84 17.16
C GLU A 637 -22.61 33.24 15.76
N PRO A 638 -23.78 32.61 15.52
CA PRO A 638 -24.08 31.87 14.28
C PRO A 638 -23.97 32.70 12.99
N GLU A 639 -24.07 34.03 13.12
CA GLU A 639 -24.24 34.91 11.97
C GLU A 639 -22.92 35.50 11.42
N ARG A 640 -21.77 35.30 12.08
CA ARG A 640 -20.48 35.81 11.59
C ARG A 640 -19.31 34.85 11.86
N PRO A 641 -18.58 34.38 10.83
CA PRO A 641 -17.31 33.71 11.05
C PRO A 641 -16.34 34.69 11.75
N GLU A 642 -15.92 34.35 12.97
CA GLU A 642 -14.80 35.07 13.60
C GLU A 642 -13.55 34.82 12.76
N THR A 643 -13.11 35.88 12.07
CA THR A 643 -11.86 35.89 11.31
C THR A 643 -10.87 36.74 12.06
N THR A 644 -9.97 36.11 12.82
CA THR A 644 -8.85 36.83 13.41
C THR A 644 -7.64 36.68 12.49
N PRO A 645 -7.25 37.73 11.73
CA PRO A 645 -6.05 37.67 10.91
C PRO A 645 -4.81 37.58 11.81
N ILE A 646 -4.05 36.50 11.64
CA ILE A 646 -2.77 36.32 12.30
C ILE A 646 -1.72 36.97 11.40
N THR A 647 -1.12 38.06 11.90
CA THR A 647 -0.08 38.81 11.19
C THR A 647 1.26 38.61 11.90
N SER A 648 2.09 37.70 11.40
CA SER A 648 3.55 37.77 11.62
C SER A 648 4.16 38.49 10.41
N ALA A 649 4.53 39.76 10.57
CA ALA A 649 4.76 40.67 9.45
C ALA A 649 5.92 40.28 8.51
N ASP A 650 6.97 39.61 9.00
CA ASP A 650 8.18 39.34 8.20
C ASP A 650 8.12 38.00 7.45
N ALA A 651 7.72 36.92 8.14
CA ALA A 651 7.57 35.59 7.55
C ALA A 651 6.49 35.55 6.45
N LEU A 652 5.37 36.27 6.64
CA LEU A 652 4.29 36.31 5.65
C LEU A 652 4.70 37.05 4.38
N ARG A 653 5.39 38.19 4.51
CA ARG A 653 5.88 38.96 3.35
C ARG A 653 6.88 38.18 2.51
N GLN A 654 7.79 37.44 3.13
CA GLN A 654 8.74 36.57 2.43
C GLN A 654 8.07 35.39 1.69
N ALA A 655 6.83 35.05 2.03
CA ALA A 655 6.03 34.03 1.36
C ALA A 655 5.03 34.56 0.35
N GLY A 656 5.05 35.87 0.04
CA GLY A 656 4.03 36.49 -0.80
C GLY A 656 2.63 36.48 -0.16
N MET A 657 2.55 36.23 1.14
CA MET A 657 1.31 36.18 1.91
C MET A 657 1.10 37.49 2.64
N THR A 658 -0.12 38.03 2.62
CA THR A 658 -0.44 39.23 3.41
C THR A 658 -1.17 38.88 4.71
N THR A 659 -1.78 37.69 4.78
CA THR A 659 -2.65 37.27 5.87
C THR A 659 -2.69 35.74 5.98
N ILE A 660 -2.60 35.21 7.21
CA ILE A 660 -3.19 33.92 7.56
C ILE A 660 -4.45 34.23 8.34
N ALA A 661 -5.58 33.70 7.90
CA ALA A 661 -6.83 33.78 8.62
C ALA A 661 -7.25 32.37 9.03
N TRP A 662 -7.99 32.29 10.12
CA TRP A 662 -8.75 31.10 10.45
C TRP A 662 -10.22 31.47 10.61
N SER A 663 -11.09 30.49 10.46
CA SER A 663 -12.51 30.60 10.72
C SER A 663 -13.04 29.30 11.30
N ILE A 664 -14.02 29.40 12.18
CA ILE A 664 -14.85 28.27 12.57
C ILE A 664 -16.09 28.27 11.68
N ASP A 665 -16.50 27.11 11.18
CA ASP A 665 -17.79 27.01 10.48
C ASP A 665 -18.94 27.12 11.49
N PRO A 666 -19.73 28.22 11.48
CA PRO A 666 -20.84 28.39 12.42
C PRO A 666 -21.97 27.39 12.18
N ASN A 667 -22.12 26.81 10.98
CA ASN A 667 -23.12 25.76 10.73
C ASN A 667 -22.73 24.41 11.36
N ALA A 668 -21.47 24.28 11.80
CA ALA A 668 -20.99 23.13 12.58
C ALA A 668 -21.18 23.34 14.09
N VAL A 669 -21.67 24.51 14.51
CA VAL A 669 -21.98 24.86 15.90
C VAL A 669 -23.49 24.74 16.09
N PRO A 670 -24.00 24.12 17.17
CA PRO A 670 -25.43 23.86 17.33
C PRO A 670 -26.31 25.13 17.24
N ASP A 671 -27.41 25.02 16.48
CA ASP A 671 -28.42 26.07 16.28
C ASP A 671 -29.26 26.35 17.56
N ASP A 672 -29.28 25.38 18.49
CA ASP A 672 -30.02 25.49 19.74
C ASP A 672 -29.07 25.80 20.90
N ARG A 673 -29.26 26.97 21.52
CA ARG A 673 -28.58 27.41 22.75
C ARG A 673 -28.80 26.46 23.96
N ARG A 674 -29.62 25.41 23.81
CA ARG A 674 -29.94 24.40 24.82
C ARG A 674 -29.34 23.02 24.56
N GLU A 675 -28.74 22.76 23.39
CA GLU A 675 -28.00 21.51 23.16
C GLU A 675 -26.54 21.66 23.62
N PRO A 676 -26.01 20.77 24.47
CA PRO A 676 -24.60 20.79 24.85
C PRO A 676 -23.71 20.71 23.61
N ILE A 677 -22.74 21.61 23.50
CA ILE A 677 -21.74 21.66 22.43
C ILE A 677 -20.98 20.33 22.30
N SER A 678 -20.98 19.51 23.36
CA SER A 678 -20.46 18.14 23.40
C SER A 678 -21.09 17.14 22.43
N LYS A 679 -22.10 17.52 21.66
CA LYS A 679 -22.84 16.59 20.79
C LYS A 679 -22.34 16.52 19.34
N LYS A 680 -21.50 17.46 18.85
CA LYS A 680 -21.03 17.46 17.45
C LYS A 680 -19.63 18.07 17.27
N ALA A 681 -18.89 17.57 16.28
CA ALA A 681 -17.61 18.13 15.84
C ALA A 681 -17.78 19.50 15.15
N PHE A 682 -16.80 20.39 15.30
CA PHE A 682 -16.71 21.66 14.57
C PHE A 682 -15.45 21.69 13.70
N SER A 683 -15.50 22.51 12.64
CA SER A 683 -14.40 22.65 11.69
C SER A 683 -13.61 23.93 11.92
N VAL A 684 -12.29 23.82 12.08
CA VAL A 684 -11.36 24.97 12.04
C VAL A 684 -10.70 25.01 10.69
N ARG A 685 -11.00 26.05 9.90
CA ARG A 685 -10.37 26.27 8.59
C ARG A 685 -9.28 27.30 8.70
N TRP A 686 -8.09 26.96 8.22
CA TRP A 686 -6.98 27.88 8.01
C TRP A 686 -6.89 28.27 6.54
N VAL A 687 -6.61 29.54 6.29
CA VAL A 687 -6.50 30.13 4.95
C VAL A 687 -5.25 30.99 4.89
N ALA A 688 -4.42 30.74 3.89
CA ALA A 688 -3.24 31.51 3.54
C ALA A 688 -3.49 32.21 2.19
N GLY A 689 -3.31 33.53 2.08
CA GLY A 689 -3.47 34.21 0.79
C GLY A 689 -3.35 35.74 0.80
N PRO A 690 -3.43 36.40 -0.38
CA PRO A 690 -3.61 37.83 -0.52
C PRO A 690 -5.00 38.24 -0.01
N ARG A 691 -5.15 39.48 0.46
CA ARG A 691 -6.45 40.02 0.93
C ARG A 691 -7.58 40.03 -0.12
N SER A 692 -7.26 39.87 -1.41
CA SER A 692 -8.22 39.90 -2.52
C SER A 692 -8.29 38.54 -3.25
N ASP A 693 -9.35 37.81 -2.90
CA ASP A 693 -10.19 36.94 -3.74
C ASP A 693 -9.92 35.44 -3.95
N ARG A 694 -8.76 34.84 -3.64
CA ARG A 694 -8.64 33.36 -3.48
C ARG A 694 -7.53 32.93 -2.50
N PRO A 695 -7.78 31.94 -1.61
CA PRO A 695 -6.73 31.26 -0.83
C PRO A 695 -5.63 30.70 -1.72
N ILE A 696 -4.37 30.93 -1.35
CA ILE A 696 -3.20 30.22 -1.87
C ILE A 696 -3.13 28.79 -1.30
N ALA A 697 -3.52 28.61 -0.03
CA ALA A 697 -3.69 27.31 0.59
C ALA A 697 -4.83 27.40 1.63
N SER A 698 -5.58 26.32 1.78
CA SER A 698 -6.49 26.18 2.91
C SER A 698 -6.57 24.74 3.38
N ASN A 699 -6.79 24.56 4.67
CA ASN A 699 -7.01 23.24 5.25
C ASN A 699 -7.98 23.35 6.44
N THR A 700 -8.75 22.31 6.67
CA THR A 700 -9.84 22.27 7.66
C THR A 700 -9.68 21.07 8.58
N TRP A 701 -9.69 21.27 9.89
CA TRP A 701 -9.63 20.18 10.87
C TRP A 701 -10.95 20.03 11.60
N ASN A 702 -11.42 18.79 11.69
CA ASN A 702 -12.56 18.43 12.54
C ASN A 702 -12.08 18.28 13.99
N LEU A 703 -12.73 18.99 14.90
CA LEU A 703 -12.42 19.03 16.32
C LEU A 703 -13.66 18.71 17.16
N TRP A 704 -13.45 18.06 18.30
CA TRP A 704 -14.49 17.76 19.27
C TRP A 704 -14.32 18.63 20.52
N LEU A 705 -15.33 19.43 20.87
CA LEU A 705 -15.40 20.09 22.18
C LEU A 705 -16.19 19.18 23.11
N ILE A 706 -15.61 18.87 24.26
CA ILE A 706 -16.21 18.00 25.26
C ILE A 706 -16.54 18.86 26.47
N ASP A 707 -17.79 18.82 26.89
CA ASP A 707 -18.23 19.63 28.02
C ASP A 707 -17.62 19.11 29.33
N SER A 708 -17.25 20.05 30.20
CA SER A 708 -16.75 19.74 31.54
C SER A 708 -17.87 19.48 32.54
N GLU A 709 -19.14 19.65 32.16
CA GLU A 709 -20.28 19.32 33.02
C GLU A 709 -20.42 17.80 33.17
N SER A 710 -19.88 17.29 34.27
CA SER A 710 -20.00 15.89 34.62
C SER A 710 -21.43 15.51 34.97
N ILE A 711 -21.84 14.29 34.58
CA ILE A 711 -23.17 13.75 34.93
C ILE A 711 -23.09 12.90 36.23
N ILE A 712 -21.88 12.64 36.73
CA ILE A 712 -21.69 11.88 37.97
C ILE A 712 -21.57 12.89 39.16
N PRO A 713 -21.84 12.54 40.42
CA PRO A 713 -21.70 13.48 41.55
C PRO A 713 -20.25 13.60 42.07
N SER A 714 -19.92 14.67 42.83
CA SER A 714 -18.55 14.97 43.37
C SER A 714 -18.05 13.94 44.37
N SER A 715 -18.94 13.06 44.76
CA SER A 715 -18.74 12.05 45.76
C SER A 715 -18.26 10.71 45.19
N ALA A 716 -17.86 10.64 43.91
CA ALA A 716 -17.33 9.47 43.19
C ALA A 716 -16.10 8.76 43.79
N ARG A 717 -16.22 8.23 45.01
CA ARG A 717 -15.18 7.43 45.66
C ARG A 717 -15.08 6.04 45.02
N GLY A 718 -14.32 5.92 43.93
CA GLY A 718 -13.86 4.62 43.44
C GLY A 718 -12.93 3.95 44.44
N TYR A 719 -13.17 2.67 44.75
CA TYR A 719 -12.27 1.88 45.58
C TYR A 719 -11.04 1.46 44.77
N ARG A 720 -9.84 1.61 45.34
CA ARG A 720 -8.56 1.18 44.73
C ARG A 720 -8.21 -0.21 45.23
N HIS A 721 -8.12 -1.19 44.33
CA HIS A 721 -7.64 -2.54 44.68
C HIS A 721 -6.11 -2.57 44.83
N ARG A 722 -5.56 -3.48 45.65
CA ARG A 722 -4.11 -3.59 45.92
C ARG A 722 -3.27 -3.92 44.67
N SER A 723 -3.86 -4.55 43.65
CA SER A 723 -3.22 -4.83 42.35
C SER A 723 -2.90 -3.58 41.51
N ALA A 724 -3.22 -2.37 42.01
CA ALA A 724 -3.03 -1.09 41.34
C ALA A 724 -1.64 -0.43 41.55
N ASN A 725 -0.55 -1.19 41.70
CA ASN A 725 0.79 -0.60 41.83
C ASN A 725 1.30 -0.10 40.46
N GLY A 726 1.65 1.20 40.37
CA GLY A 726 2.17 1.84 39.16
C GLY A 726 1.15 2.61 38.29
N VAL A 727 -0.02 2.95 38.82
CA VAL A 727 -1.06 3.70 38.07
C VAL A 727 -0.62 5.14 37.80
N ARG A 728 -0.51 5.51 36.50
CA ARG A 728 -0.87 6.82 35.92
C ARG A 728 -1.30 6.65 34.44
N LEU A 729 -2.23 7.45 33.93
CA LEU A 729 -2.80 8.65 34.57
C LEU A 729 -4.10 8.28 35.30
N GLY A 730 -4.35 8.65 36.57
CA GLY A 730 -3.88 9.78 37.39
C GLY A 730 -4.73 9.95 38.67
N ASP A 731 -4.62 8.99 39.60
CA ASP A 731 -4.94 9.05 41.06
C ASP A 731 -6.27 9.70 41.53
N ARG A 732 -7.22 8.85 42.01
CA ARG A 732 -8.65 9.08 42.40
C ARG A 732 -9.52 9.71 41.29
N LEU A 733 -10.72 9.13 41.10
CA LEU A 733 -11.80 9.72 40.28
C LEU A 733 -12.01 11.22 40.62
N ASP A 734 -11.85 11.59 41.89
CA ASP A 734 -12.00 12.96 42.39
C ASP A 734 -10.84 13.92 42.01
N THR A 735 -9.61 13.44 41.75
CA THR A 735 -8.44 14.30 41.43
C THR A 735 -8.25 14.52 39.93
N PHE A 736 -8.95 13.76 39.09
CA PHE A 736 -8.95 13.89 37.62
C PHE A 736 -9.92 14.94 37.07
N PHE A 737 -10.93 15.29 37.85
CA PHE A 737 -12.00 16.18 37.42
C PHE A 737 -12.16 17.30 38.47
N ALA A 738 -11.10 18.09 38.63
CA ALA A 738 -11.13 19.26 39.50
C ALA A 738 -12.17 20.27 38.98
N GLY A 739 -13.36 20.27 39.59
CA GLY A 739 -14.39 21.28 39.38
C GLY A 739 -15.71 20.81 38.77
N ALA A 740 -15.89 19.52 38.45
CA ALA A 740 -17.02 19.12 37.61
C ALA A 740 -18.33 18.76 38.33
N TRP A 741 -18.37 18.61 39.67
CA TRP A 741 -19.37 17.72 40.25
C TRP A 741 -20.19 18.29 41.46
N SER A 742 -21.48 17.94 41.59
CA SER A 742 -22.37 18.31 42.72
C SER A 742 -22.72 17.14 43.68
N SER A 743 -23.27 17.41 44.87
CA SER A 743 -23.01 16.64 46.10
C SER A 743 -23.97 15.51 46.54
N ASP A 744 -25.00 15.08 45.79
CA ASP A 744 -26.00 14.13 46.34
C ASP A 744 -26.42 12.99 45.39
N THR A 745 -26.01 11.73 45.70
CA THR A 745 -26.48 10.36 45.26
C THR A 745 -25.27 9.38 45.14
N PRO A 746 -25.36 8.08 45.54
CA PRO A 746 -24.17 7.30 45.93
C PRO A 746 -23.42 6.63 44.77
N THR A 747 -22.13 6.90 44.68
CA THR A 747 -21.13 6.26 43.81
C THR A 747 -20.38 5.11 44.51
N ALA A 748 -20.88 4.66 45.67
CA ALA A 748 -20.34 3.53 46.40
C ALA A 748 -20.54 2.23 45.61
N GLY A 749 -19.45 1.56 45.19
CA GLY A 749 -19.51 0.18 44.68
C GLY A 749 -18.79 -0.12 43.37
N VAL A 750 -18.13 0.86 42.71
CA VAL A 750 -17.30 0.62 41.52
C VAL A 750 -15.81 0.60 41.88
N THR A 751 -15.09 -0.43 41.44
CA THR A 751 -13.64 -0.59 41.59
C THR A 751 -12.97 -0.44 40.23
N VAL A 752 -11.79 0.20 40.19
CA VAL A 752 -10.97 0.32 38.97
C VAL A 752 -9.69 -0.49 39.14
N ALA A 753 -9.31 -1.27 38.13
CA ALA A 753 -8.07 -2.04 38.13
C ALA A 753 -7.42 -2.09 36.75
N ARG A 754 -6.10 -2.34 36.72
CA ARG A 754 -5.38 -2.71 35.48
C ARG A 754 -5.18 -4.22 35.35
N ARG A 755 -5.22 -4.90 36.49
CA ARG A 755 -4.89 -6.31 36.66
C ARG A 755 -5.92 -6.95 37.57
N LEU A 756 -6.36 -8.13 37.18
CA LEU A 756 -7.17 -9.02 37.98
C LEU A 756 -6.28 -9.75 39.01
N ASP A 757 -6.88 -10.10 40.14
CA ASP A 757 -6.36 -11.06 41.10
C ASP A 757 -7.54 -11.86 41.68
N ARG A 758 -7.26 -12.91 42.45
CA ARG A 758 -8.29 -13.82 42.95
C ARG A 758 -9.32 -13.09 43.82
N GLU A 759 -8.88 -12.15 44.65
CA GLU A 759 -9.75 -11.41 45.56
C GLU A 759 -10.68 -10.49 44.76
N LEU A 760 -10.14 -9.79 43.77
CA LEU A 760 -10.90 -8.89 42.92
C LEU A 760 -11.90 -9.65 42.04
N LEU A 761 -11.50 -10.75 41.42
CA LEU A 761 -12.40 -11.54 40.58
C LEU A 761 -13.53 -12.17 41.40
N ALA A 762 -13.23 -12.71 42.59
CA ALA A 762 -14.25 -13.21 43.52
C ALA A 762 -15.18 -12.10 44.02
N TRP A 763 -14.66 -10.89 44.26
CA TRP A 763 -15.45 -9.73 44.64
C TRP A 763 -16.44 -9.33 43.53
N VAL A 764 -16.00 -9.27 42.27
CA VAL A 764 -16.89 -8.98 41.13
C VAL A 764 -17.97 -10.05 41.01
N ARG A 765 -17.60 -11.35 41.12
CA ARG A 765 -18.57 -12.46 41.08
C ARG A 765 -19.69 -12.33 42.11
N ASN A 766 -19.42 -11.68 43.24
CA ASN A 766 -20.36 -11.50 44.36
C ASN A 766 -21.08 -10.14 44.34
N GLY A 767 -21.23 -9.51 43.17
CA GLY A 767 -22.01 -8.27 43.02
C GLY A 767 -21.16 -7.01 42.87
N GLY A 768 -19.83 -7.13 42.83
CA GLY A 768 -18.95 -6.01 42.56
C GLY A 768 -19.08 -5.45 41.14
N LYS A 769 -18.79 -4.16 40.97
CA LYS A 769 -18.75 -3.48 39.67
C LYS A 769 -17.31 -3.09 39.34
N LEU A 770 -16.75 -3.57 38.24
CA LEU A 770 -15.34 -3.39 37.89
C LEU A 770 -15.16 -2.64 36.57
N VAL A 771 -14.28 -1.64 36.59
CA VAL A 771 -13.64 -1.07 35.40
C VAL A 771 -12.24 -1.67 35.27
N LEU A 772 -11.99 -2.40 34.19
CA LEU A 772 -10.69 -2.99 33.89
C LEU A 772 -10.04 -2.25 32.72
N LEU A 773 -8.85 -1.68 32.95
CA LEU A 773 -8.05 -0.97 31.95
C LEU A 773 -6.76 -1.75 31.71
N PRO A 774 -6.74 -2.73 30.80
CA PRO A 774 -5.64 -3.67 30.68
C PRO A 774 -4.33 -2.97 30.30
N ASP A 775 -3.22 -3.43 30.87
CA ASP A 775 -1.87 -2.94 30.56
C ASP A 775 -0.99 -4.03 29.90
N GLY A 776 -1.55 -5.20 29.61
CA GLY A 776 -0.82 -6.34 29.04
C GLY A 776 0.18 -7.00 29.98
N GLY A 777 0.33 -6.51 31.22
CA GLY A 777 1.25 -7.08 32.21
C GLY A 777 0.70 -8.34 32.89
N VAL A 778 1.52 -8.98 33.71
CA VAL A 778 1.12 -10.18 34.49
C VAL A 778 -0.12 -9.88 35.34
N GLY A 779 -1.17 -10.69 35.18
CA GLY A 779 -2.48 -10.51 35.83
C GLY A 779 -3.41 -9.55 35.08
N SER A 780 -3.00 -9.00 33.94
CA SER A 780 -3.86 -8.20 33.06
C SER A 780 -4.39 -9.04 31.89
N LEU A 781 -5.37 -8.50 31.17
CA LEU A 781 -5.73 -9.06 29.86
C LEU A 781 -4.60 -8.74 28.87
N ILE A 782 -4.26 -9.72 28.02
CA ILE A 782 -3.20 -9.58 27.02
C ILE A 782 -3.65 -8.59 25.96
N THR A 783 -2.87 -7.54 25.78
CA THR A 783 -3.03 -6.54 24.72
C THR A 783 -1.89 -6.68 23.73
N SER A 784 -2.14 -6.37 22.46
CA SER A 784 -1.06 -6.25 21.46
C SER A 784 -1.16 -4.93 20.71
N ASP A 785 0.01 -4.34 20.43
CA ASP A 785 0.11 -3.32 19.40
C ASP A 785 -0.34 -3.95 18.08
N HIS A 786 -1.43 -3.44 17.54
CA HIS A 786 -1.97 -3.94 16.29
C HIS A 786 -1.37 -3.10 15.17
N TRP A 787 -0.33 -3.65 14.54
CA TRP A 787 0.40 -3.00 13.46
C TRP A 787 -0.46 -2.87 12.18
N PHE A 788 -1.44 -3.75 12.02
CA PHE A 788 -2.29 -3.83 10.84
C PHE A 788 -3.76 -3.57 11.20
N LEU A 789 -4.17 -2.30 11.36
CA LEU A 789 -5.60 -1.97 11.40
C LEU A 789 -5.90 -1.08 10.22
N ARG A 790 -6.40 -1.69 9.16
CA ARG A 790 -6.91 -0.96 8.00
C ARG A 790 -8.40 -0.66 8.17
N GLY A 791 -9.15 -1.46 8.92
CA GLY A 791 -10.59 -1.33 9.09
C GLY A 791 -11.03 -0.28 10.10
N ALA A 792 -12.05 0.50 9.74
CA ALA A 792 -12.66 1.49 10.64
C ALA A 792 -13.36 0.85 11.86
N PRO A 793 -13.43 1.56 13.00
CA PRO A 793 -14.11 1.06 14.18
C PRO A 793 -15.60 0.80 13.94
N ALA A 794 -16.08 -0.34 14.43
CA ALA A 794 -17.50 -0.60 14.61
C ALA A 794 -17.89 -0.20 16.04
N VAL A 795 -18.68 0.85 16.17
CA VAL A 795 -19.14 1.37 17.47
C VAL A 795 -20.62 1.11 17.64
N SER A 796 -20.99 0.38 18.70
CA SER A 796 -22.38 -0.03 18.91
C SER A 796 -23.22 1.08 19.54
N ARG A 797 -24.15 1.65 18.76
CA ARG A 797 -25.08 2.70 19.22
C ARG A 797 -26.02 2.25 20.33
N THR A 798 -26.38 0.95 20.37
CA THR A 798 -27.34 0.43 21.36
C THR A 798 -26.78 0.40 22.77
N HIS A 799 -25.48 0.17 22.94
CA HIS A 799 -24.86 0.04 24.27
C HIS A 799 -24.31 1.37 24.79
N VAL A 800 -23.83 2.25 23.89
CA VAL A 800 -23.37 3.60 24.25
C VAL A 800 -24.54 4.49 24.67
N GLY A 801 -25.73 4.29 24.10
CA GLY A 801 -26.96 5.01 24.47
C GLY A 801 -26.99 6.49 24.04
N ASP A 802 -25.99 6.94 23.30
CA ASP A 802 -25.82 8.30 22.78
C ASP A 802 -25.15 8.25 21.40
N GLU A 803 -25.84 8.76 20.38
CA GLU A 803 -25.36 8.79 19.00
C GLU A 803 -24.12 9.68 18.82
N SER A 804 -24.02 10.76 19.61
CA SER A 804 -22.86 11.67 19.54
C SER A 804 -21.58 11.00 20.04
N LEU A 805 -21.69 10.18 21.09
CA LEU A 805 -20.55 9.43 21.65
C LEU A 805 -20.10 8.31 20.73
N ALA A 806 -21.05 7.62 20.08
CA ALA A 806 -20.70 6.62 19.09
C ALA A 806 -19.94 7.22 17.90
N ARG A 807 -20.39 8.41 17.44
CA ARG A 807 -19.71 9.15 16.36
C ARG A 807 -18.35 9.71 16.80
N MET A 808 -18.26 10.29 18.00
CA MET A 808 -16.99 10.74 18.57
C MET A 808 -15.97 9.61 18.65
N ALA A 809 -16.40 8.43 19.11
CA ALA A 809 -15.54 7.25 19.17
C ALA A 809 -15.04 6.85 17.79
N ALA A 810 -15.91 6.86 16.77
CA ALA A 810 -15.51 6.55 15.39
C ALA A 810 -14.51 7.57 14.82
N ASP A 811 -14.80 8.87 14.97
CA ASP A 811 -13.99 9.96 14.42
C ASP A 811 -12.63 10.08 15.11
N LEU A 812 -12.56 9.87 16.43
CA LEU A 812 -11.34 10.02 17.22
C LEU A 812 -10.58 8.70 17.42
N GLN A 813 -11.07 7.59 16.88
CA GLN A 813 -10.41 6.29 17.03
C GLN A 813 -9.00 6.26 16.45
N SER A 814 -8.79 6.97 15.34
CA SER A 814 -7.48 7.08 14.70
C SER A 814 -6.57 8.07 15.43
N MET A 815 -7.03 8.79 16.45
CA MET A 815 -6.26 9.85 17.09
C MET A 815 -6.26 9.64 18.61
N ASP A 816 -7.08 10.41 19.33
CA ASP A 816 -7.14 10.50 20.78
C ASP A 816 -7.40 9.14 21.46
N LEU A 817 -8.29 8.33 20.88
CA LEU A 817 -8.72 7.05 21.46
C LEU A 817 -7.89 5.84 21.01
N GLY A 818 -7.01 6.01 20.01
CA GLY A 818 -6.24 4.92 19.41
C GLY A 818 -5.24 4.28 20.37
N GLY A 819 -5.29 2.96 20.54
CA GLY A 819 -4.41 2.24 21.45
C GLY A 819 -4.24 0.77 21.07
N PRO A 820 -3.55 -0.03 21.90
CA PRO A 820 -3.46 -1.46 21.69
C PRO A 820 -4.84 -2.12 21.78
N VAL A 821 -4.97 -3.32 21.24
CA VAL A 821 -6.26 -4.03 21.16
C VAL A 821 -6.21 -5.36 21.90
N LEU A 822 -7.37 -5.86 22.33
CA LEU A 822 -7.53 -7.26 22.72
C LEU A 822 -7.63 -8.11 21.45
N ARG A 823 -6.77 -9.13 21.33
CA ARG A 823 -6.89 -10.14 20.27
C ARG A 823 -8.23 -10.87 20.41
N THR A 824 -8.81 -11.26 19.27
CA THR A 824 -10.15 -11.86 19.14
C THR A 824 -10.52 -12.70 20.36
N PRO A 825 -11.36 -12.18 21.28
CA PRO A 825 -11.65 -12.89 22.50
C PRO A 825 -12.51 -14.13 22.19
N ASP A 826 -12.14 -15.29 22.73
CA ASP A 826 -12.93 -16.52 22.55
C ASP A 826 -14.33 -16.45 23.17
N TYR A 827 -14.56 -15.43 24.00
CA TYR A 827 -15.81 -15.12 24.71
C TYR A 827 -16.52 -13.90 24.10
N LEU A 828 -16.18 -13.50 22.87
CA LEU A 828 -16.71 -12.30 22.23
C LEU A 828 -18.25 -12.33 22.05
N ASP A 829 -18.86 -13.51 22.03
CA ASP A 829 -20.32 -13.70 22.03
C ASP A 829 -20.98 -13.58 23.42
N GLU A 830 -20.18 -13.67 24.50
CA GLU A 830 -20.63 -13.57 25.90
C GLU A 830 -20.62 -12.12 26.41
N VAL A 831 -20.13 -11.18 25.60
CA VAL A 831 -19.95 -9.76 25.99
C VAL A 831 -20.75 -8.82 25.11
N GLU A 832 -21.03 -7.65 25.64
CA GLU A 832 -21.57 -6.52 24.89
C GLU A 832 -20.44 -5.67 24.36
N SER A 833 -20.22 -5.77 23.05
CA SER A 833 -19.20 -5.02 22.34
C SER A 833 -19.63 -3.56 22.13
N TRP A 834 -18.76 -2.64 22.56
CA TRP A 834 -18.99 -1.19 22.45
C TRP A 834 -18.19 -0.61 21.30
N ALA A 835 -16.92 -1.00 21.18
CA ALA A 835 -16.02 -0.59 20.11
C ALA A 835 -15.17 -1.80 19.69
N LEU A 836 -15.23 -2.10 18.41
CA LEU A 836 -14.50 -3.19 17.76
C LEU A 836 -13.72 -2.62 16.59
N LEU A 837 -12.62 -3.27 16.28
CA LEU A 837 -11.91 -3.09 15.04
C LEU A 837 -11.90 -4.40 14.26
N TRP A 838 -11.66 -4.29 12.97
CA TRP A 838 -11.57 -5.44 12.09
C TRP A 838 -10.34 -5.35 11.22
N ASP A 839 -9.84 -6.53 10.86
CA ASP A 839 -8.75 -6.72 9.92
C ASP A 839 -9.17 -7.79 8.90
N ASN A 840 -9.16 -7.40 7.64
CA ASN A 840 -9.56 -8.19 6.47
C ASN A 840 -8.37 -8.54 5.57
N HIS A 841 -7.14 -8.25 5.99
CA HIS A 841 -5.97 -8.60 5.19
C HIS A 841 -5.84 -10.11 4.98
N ASP A 842 -6.25 -10.89 5.97
CA ASP A 842 -6.36 -12.33 5.90
C ASP A 842 -7.82 -12.72 5.65
N ILE A 843 -8.15 -12.99 4.39
CA ILE A 843 -9.51 -13.32 3.97
C ILE A 843 -9.96 -14.70 4.48
N ALA A 844 -9.01 -15.60 4.77
CA ALA A 844 -9.33 -16.88 5.37
C ALA A 844 -9.86 -16.70 6.80
N GLU A 845 -9.32 -15.71 7.52
CA GLU A 845 -9.67 -15.37 8.89
C GLU A 845 -9.84 -13.86 9.09
N VAL A 846 -11.03 -13.30 8.83
CA VAL A 846 -11.33 -11.94 9.31
C VAL A 846 -11.20 -11.91 10.83
N ARG A 847 -10.26 -11.10 11.32
CA ARG A 847 -10.04 -10.93 12.76
C ARG A 847 -10.81 -9.75 13.27
N ILE A 848 -11.46 -9.93 14.43
CA ILE A 848 -12.20 -8.89 15.13
C ILE A 848 -11.48 -8.63 16.44
N HIS A 849 -11.05 -7.38 16.62
CA HIS A 849 -10.32 -6.95 17.79
C HIS A 849 -11.23 -6.11 18.68
N ALA A 850 -11.29 -6.46 19.97
CA ALA A 850 -12.10 -5.70 20.91
C ALA A 850 -11.27 -4.57 21.52
N GLN A 851 -11.80 -3.36 21.50
CA GLN A 851 -11.24 -2.23 22.25
C GLN A 851 -12.07 -1.87 23.49
N CYS A 852 -13.38 -2.13 23.45
CA CYS A 852 -14.27 -1.81 24.54
C CYS A 852 -15.44 -2.80 24.58
N TRP A 853 -15.68 -3.40 25.74
CA TRP A 853 -16.81 -4.30 25.97
C TRP A 853 -17.23 -4.32 27.43
N GLY A 854 -18.44 -4.80 27.71
CA GLY A 854 -18.91 -5.05 29.08
C GLY A 854 -19.77 -6.30 29.20
N ALA A 855 -19.82 -6.88 30.39
CA ALA A 855 -20.61 -8.08 30.67
C ALA A 855 -20.91 -8.22 32.17
N LYS A 856 -21.91 -9.05 32.50
CA LYS A 856 -22.11 -9.57 33.85
C LYS A 856 -21.06 -10.64 34.16
N VAL A 857 -20.61 -10.67 35.41
CA VAL A 857 -19.67 -11.66 35.93
C VAL A 857 -20.24 -12.17 37.24
N GLY A 858 -20.86 -13.36 37.23
CA GLY A 858 -21.64 -13.84 38.35
C GLY A 858 -22.80 -12.89 38.69
N GLN A 859 -22.84 -12.39 39.92
CA GLN A 859 -23.83 -11.41 40.39
C GLN A 859 -23.41 -9.95 40.13
N GLY A 860 -22.15 -9.71 39.74
CA GLY A 860 -21.62 -8.38 39.47
C GLY A 860 -21.43 -8.11 37.98
N GLN A 861 -20.64 -7.07 37.68
CA GLN A 861 -20.45 -6.57 36.32
C GLN A 861 -19.02 -6.08 36.09
N MET A 862 -18.56 -6.21 34.85
CA MET A 862 -17.24 -5.77 34.42
C MET A 862 -17.34 -5.01 33.09
N TRP A 863 -16.69 -3.86 33.02
CA TRP A 863 -16.46 -3.11 31.79
C TRP A 863 -14.97 -3.03 31.53
N VAL A 864 -14.56 -3.36 30.31
CA VAL A 864 -13.16 -3.50 29.90
C VAL A 864 -12.89 -2.57 28.74
N SER A 865 -11.77 -1.87 28.78
CA SER A 865 -11.32 -1.14 27.60
C SER A 865 -9.81 -0.95 27.51
N THR A 866 -9.30 -1.01 26.27
CA THR A 866 -7.89 -0.83 25.91
C THR A 866 -7.61 0.48 25.15
N MET A 867 -8.61 1.36 25.02
CA MET A 867 -8.39 2.70 24.45
C MET A 867 -7.27 3.43 25.21
N ALA A 868 -6.59 4.36 24.56
CA ALA A 868 -5.46 5.02 25.19
C ALA A 868 -5.91 6.00 26.29
N TYR A 869 -5.76 5.58 27.55
CA TYR A 869 -6.16 6.36 28.71
C TYR A 869 -5.04 7.24 29.23
N SER A 870 -5.04 8.49 28.79
CA SER A 870 -4.15 9.54 29.28
C SER A 870 -4.88 10.89 29.20
N PRO A 871 -4.91 11.73 30.26
CA PRO A 871 -5.40 13.09 30.22
C PRO A 871 -4.57 13.98 29.28
N GLU A 872 -3.38 13.54 28.86
CA GLU A 872 -2.63 14.24 27.82
C GLU A 872 -3.24 13.97 26.42
N ARG A 873 -3.93 12.84 26.22
CA ARG A 873 -4.56 12.42 24.95
C ARG A 873 -5.90 13.08 24.63
N GLY A 874 -6.46 13.86 25.55
CA GLY A 874 -7.63 14.71 25.27
C GLY A 874 -8.89 14.37 26.06
N ALA A 875 -9.88 15.25 25.95
CA ALA A 875 -11.10 15.21 26.76
C ALA A 875 -12.05 14.05 26.38
N ALA A 876 -11.92 13.49 25.17
CA ALA A 876 -12.74 12.37 24.72
C ALA A 876 -12.51 11.09 25.53
N CYS A 877 -11.26 10.79 25.94
CA CYS A 877 -10.93 9.60 26.72
C CYS A 877 -11.65 9.61 28.08
N GLU A 878 -11.67 10.75 28.75
CA GLU A 878 -12.34 10.93 30.03
C GLU A 878 -13.85 10.74 29.91
N ARG A 879 -14.44 11.36 28.88
CA ARG A 879 -15.87 11.21 28.59
C ARG A 879 -16.24 9.76 28.28
N TRP A 880 -15.37 9.02 27.60
CA TRP A 880 -15.58 7.60 27.32
C TRP A 880 -15.59 6.74 28.59
N ILE A 881 -14.64 6.97 29.51
CA ILE A 881 -14.61 6.31 30.82
C ILE A 881 -15.89 6.63 31.60
N GLU A 882 -16.33 7.89 31.61
CA GLU A 882 -17.56 8.31 32.29
C GLU A 882 -18.77 7.47 31.85
N GLN A 883 -18.91 7.20 30.54
CA GLN A 883 -19.99 6.38 30.02
C GLN A 883 -19.89 4.92 30.46
N GLY A 884 -18.69 4.35 30.47
CA GLY A 884 -18.46 2.99 30.98
C GLY A 884 -18.87 2.85 32.45
N VAL A 885 -18.47 3.83 33.28
CA VAL A 885 -18.84 3.87 34.71
C VAL A 885 -20.36 4.04 34.88
N LYS A 886 -20.99 4.92 34.09
CA LYS A 886 -22.44 5.12 34.13
C LYS A 886 -23.19 3.83 33.77
N ALA A 887 -22.76 3.12 32.74
CA ALA A 887 -23.37 1.85 32.36
C ALA A 887 -23.25 0.77 33.43
N LEU A 888 -22.11 0.70 34.15
CA LEU A 888 -21.95 -0.15 35.33
C LEU A 888 -22.92 0.24 36.46
N ILE A 889 -23.05 1.54 36.77
CA ILE A 889 -23.93 2.01 37.85
C ILE A 889 -25.39 1.67 37.55
N GLU A 890 -25.83 1.93 36.32
CA GLU A 890 -27.20 1.69 35.86
C GLU A 890 -27.48 0.22 35.52
N SER A 891 -26.48 -0.66 35.67
CA SER A 891 -26.57 -2.09 35.43
C SER A 891 -27.04 -2.45 34.01
N ARG A 892 -26.54 -1.73 32.99
CA ARG A 892 -27.00 -1.83 31.60
C ARG A 892 -26.60 -3.10 30.85
N PHE A 893 -25.65 -3.88 31.38
CA PHE A 893 -25.21 -5.12 30.74
C PHE A 893 -26.23 -6.23 30.96
N GLU A 894 -26.68 -6.86 29.89
CA GLU A 894 -27.57 -8.01 29.79
C GLU A 894 -26.79 -9.33 29.62
N ARG A 895 -25.74 -9.33 28.79
CA ARG A 895 -24.90 -10.53 28.55
C ARG A 895 -24.03 -10.88 29.75
N ALA A 896 -23.72 -12.15 29.92
CA ALA A 896 -22.97 -12.68 31.07
C ALA A 896 -21.87 -13.63 30.62
N LEU A 897 -20.69 -13.51 31.24
CA LEU A 897 -19.61 -14.46 31.05
C LEU A 897 -20.02 -15.83 31.58
N SER A 898 -19.72 -16.87 30.82
CA SER A 898 -19.97 -18.26 31.20
C SER A 898 -19.10 -18.68 32.38
N ALA A 899 -19.52 -19.73 33.08
CA ALA A 899 -18.70 -20.30 34.15
C ALA A 899 -17.34 -20.80 33.63
N GLU A 900 -17.28 -21.23 32.37
CA GLU A 900 -16.04 -21.64 31.69
C GLU A 900 -15.10 -20.46 31.46
N THR A 901 -15.61 -19.35 30.91
CA THR A 901 -14.81 -18.11 30.73
C THR A 901 -14.29 -17.56 32.05
N ILE A 902 -15.12 -17.55 33.10
CA ILE A 902 -14.71 -17.11 34.44
C ILE A 902 -13.63 -18.04 35.00
N ALA A 903 -13.80 -19.36 34.88
CA ALA A 903 -12.80 -20.34 35.30
C ALA A 903 -11.49 -20.17 34.52
N ARG A 904 -11.54 -19.73 33.26
CA ARG A 904 -10.34 -19.41 32.49
C ARG A 904 -9.59 -18.20 33.06
N PHE A 905 -10.29 -17.13 33.41
CA PHE A 905 -9.66 -15.99 34.09
C PHE A 905 -9.05 -16.40 35.43
N GLU A 906 -9.73 -17.25 36.20
CA GLU A 906 -9.17 -17.80 37.44
C GLU A 906 -7.91 -18.60 37.15
N PHE A 907 -7.95 -19.52 36.19
CA PHE A 907 -6.80 -20.32 35.77
C PHE A 907 -5.61 -19.45 35.40
N ASP A 908 -5.80 -18.41 34.59
CA ASP A 908 -4.73 -17.51 34.15
C ASP A 908 -4.15 -16.72 35.33
N LEU A 909 -4.93 -16.43 36.38
CA LEU A 909 -4.47 -15.82 37.63
C LEU A 909 -3.69 -16.80 38.52
N GLU A 910 -4.07 -18.08 38.56
CA GLU A 910 -3.34 -19.11 39.29
C GLU A 910 -2.04 -19.52 38.58
N ASN A 911 -1.99 -19.29 37.27
CA ASN A 911 -0.91 -19.64 36.37
C ASN A 911 -0.42 -18.43 35.57
N PRO A 912 0.09 -17.38 36.26
CA PRO A 912 0.52 -16.16 35.59
C PRO A 912 1.54 -16.46 34.50
N GLN A 913 1.26 -15.95 33.31
CA GLN A 913 2.15 -16.12 32.17
C GLN A 913 3.27 -15.07 32.24
N VAL A 914 4.52 -15.54 32.29
CA VAL A 914 5.70 -14.66 32.21
C VAL A 914 6.25 -14.72 30.80
N GLU A 915 6.14 -13.64 30.04
CA GLU A 915 6.72 -13.56 28.70
C GLU A 915 8.25 -13.66 28.77
N LEU A 916 8.83 -14.50 27.91
CA LEU A 916 10.27 -14.60 27.75
C LEU A 916 10.84 -13.31 27.12
N LYS A 917 12.10 -13.01 27.42
CA LYS A 917 12.79 -11.87 26.82
C LYS A 917 12.82 -12.04 25.30
N ARG A 918 12.31 -11.04 24.58
CA ARG A 918 12.33 -11.05 23.11
C ARG A 918 13.76 -10.98 22.56
N LYS A 919 14.63 -10.17 23.16
CA LYS A 919 15.99 -9.91 22.66
C LYS A 919 17.06 -10.74 23.38
N GLY A 920 18.19 -10.91 22.70
CA GLY A 920 19.42 -11.47 23.26
C GLY A 920 19.59 -12.97 23.05
N TRP A 921 18.74 -13.59 22.23
CA TRP A 921 18.90 -14.96 21.77
C TRP A 921 20.09 -15.04 20.83
N THR A 922 20.94 -16.05 21.03
CA THR A 922 21.96 -16.43 20.04
C THR A 922 21.28 -17.27 18.97
N PHE A 923 21.49 -16.93 17.71
CA PHE A 923 20.89 -17.59 16.57
C PHE A 923 21.92 -18.35 15.77
N LYS A 924 21.51 -19.48 15.18
CA LYS A 924 22.35 -20.22 14.24
C LYS A 924 21.52 -21.00 13.23
N PRO A 925 21.62 -20.66 11.93
CA PRO A 925 21.08 -21.48 10.86
C PRO A 925 21.67 -22.90 10.87
N ASP A 926 20.83 -23.89 10.61
CA ASP A 926 21.16 -25.32 10.57
C ASP A 926 20.46 -26.06 9.42
N PRO A 927 20.54 -25.57 8.16
CA PRO A 927 19.81 -26.16 7.02
C PRO A 927 20.18 -27.63 6.76
N LYS A 928 21.34 -28.08 7.25
CA LYS A 928 21.83 -29.46 7.14
C LYS A 928 21.49 -30.36 8.33
N ASN A 929 20.78 -29.85 9.35
CA ASN A 929 20.43 -30.60 10.56
C ASN A 929 21.66 -31.21 11.27
N GLU A 930 22.74 -30.44 11.42
CA GLU A 930 23.98 -30.87 12.09
C GLU A 930 24.05 -30.41 13.56
N GLY A 931 23.23 -29.43 13.95
CA GLY A 931 23.26 -28.78 15.26
C GLY A 931 22.99 -29.72 16.43
N LEU A 932 22.19 -30.78 16.20
CA LEU A 932 21.98 -31.84 17.19
C LEU A 932 23.27 -32.61 17.45
N ALA A 933 23.94 -33.11 16.40
CA ALA A 933 25.20 -33.84 16.52
C ALA A 933 26.32 -32.97 17.10
N LYS A 934 26.30 -31.66 16.79
CA LYS A 934 27.23 -30.65 17.32
C LYS A 934 26.87 -30.11 18.70
N ARG A 935 25.77 -30.60 19.31
CA ARG A 935 25.34 -30.29 20.67
C ARG A 935 25.02 -28.80 20.93
N TRP A 936 24.49 -28.10 19.93
CA TRP A 936 24.11 -26.69 20.06
C TRP A 936 22.99 -26.43 21.07
N HIS A 937 22.21 -27.45 21.40
CA HIS A 937 21.23 -27.43 22.50
C HIS A 937 21.84 -27.29 23.91
N ILE A 938 23.16 -27.44 24.05
CA ILE A 938 23.90 -27.26 25.32
C ILE A 938 24.77 -26.01 25.25
N ASP A 939 25.55 -25.91 24.18
CA ASP A 939 26.42 -24.77 23.92
C ASP A 939 26.51 -24.56 22.41
N ILE A 940 25.92 -23.47 21.95
CA ILE A 940 25.91 -23.10 20.54
C ILE A 940 27.28 -22.58 20.07
N ASP A 941 28.22 -22.36 21.01
CA ASP A 941 29.39 -21.49 20.82
C ASP A 941 30.72 -22.03 21.39
N ALA A 942 31.23 -23.13 20.82
CA ALA A 942 32.62 -23.55 21.11
C ALA A 942 33.68 -22.77 20.30
N ASN A 943 33.36 -22.12 19.16
CA ASN A 943 34.39 -21.56 18.23
C ASN A 943 33.91 -20.50 17.19
N ALA A 944 32.77 -19.80 17.33
CA ALA A 944 32.34 -18.76 16.36
C ALA A 944 31.80 -17.50 17.07
N ALA A 945 31.58 -16.40 16.33
CA ALA A 945 30.93 -15.21 16.87
C ALA A 945 29.40 -15.42 16.88
N PRO A 946 28.70 -15.23 18.01
CA PRO A 946 27.27 -15.50 18.09
C PRO A 946 26.45 -14.39 17.44
N GLU A 947 25.70 -14.73 16.39
CA GLU A 947 24.68 -13.86 15.82
C GLU A 947 23.49 -13.71 16.77
N LYS A 948 22.87 -12.53 16.81
CA LYS A 948 21.75 -12.23 17.72
C LYS A 948 20.43 -12.12 16.97
N ILE A 949 19.37 -12.64 17.56
CA ILE A 949 18.01 -12.59 17.02
C ILE A 949 16.99 -12.27 18.11
N GLU A 950 15.81 -11.84 17.69
CA GLU A 950 14.64 -11.67 18.53
C GLU A 950 13.60 -12.77 18.26
N ILE A 951 12.99 -13.30 19.32
CA ILE A 951 11.75 -14.10 19.22
C ILE A 951 10.53 -13.18 19.21
N ALA A 952 9.35 -13.73 18.90
CA ALA A 952 8.12 -12.99 18.60
C ALA A 952 8.24 -12.12 17.33
N LYS A 953 9.07 -12.59 16.40
CA LYS A 953 9.40 -11.96 15.12
C LYS A 953 10.00 -13.04 14.21
N GLN A 954 9.59 -13.09 12.94
CA GLN A 954 10.15 -14.04 11.96
C GLN A 954 11.63 -13.77 11.67
N TRP A 955 12.43 -14.81 11.40
CA TRP A 955 13.87 -14.64 11.16
C TRP A 955 14.19 -13.96 9.84
N ASP A 956 13.28 -14.01 8.87
CA ASP A 956 13.45 -13.39 7.54
C ASP A 956 13.57 -11.88 7.66
N SER A 957 12.70 -11.29 8.47
CA SER A 957 12.70 -9.86 8.82
C SER A 957 13.88 -9.43 9.69
N GLN A 958 14.78 -10.37 10.02
CA GLN A 958 15.95 -10.20 10.88
C GLN A 958 17.25 -10.59 10.17
N GLY A 959 17.22 -10.70 8.83
CA GLY A 959 18.40 -10.93 7.99
C GLY A 959 18.61 -12.37 7.54
N TYR A 960 17.69 -13.29 7.83
CA TYR A 960 17.76 -14.70 7.44
C TYR A 960 16.70 -15.09 6.41
N GLY A 961 16.47 -14.20 5.44
CA GLY A 961 15.50 -14.43 4.36
C GLY A 961 15.86 -15.65 3.51
N GLY A 962 14.89 -16.56 3.30
CA GLY A 962 15.08 -17.76 2.48
C GLY A 962 15.84 -18.90 3.20
N LEU A 963 15.91 -18.83 4.53
CA LEU A 963 16.39 -19.94 5.35
C LEU A 963 15.29 -21.01 5.47
N ASP A 964 15.27 -21.95 4.53
CA ASP A 964 14.48 -23.18 4.66
C ASP A 964 15.28 -24.23 5.45
N GLY A 965 14.58 -25.00 6.29
CA GLY A 965 15.15 -26.02 7.15
C GLY A 965 15.34 -25.54 8.58
N TRP A 966 16.32 -26.11 9.28
CA TRP A 966 16.43 -25.90 10.72
C TRP A 966 17.18 -24.64 11.09
N ALA A 967 16.81 -24.03 12.21
CA ALA A 967 17.62 -23.03 12.89
C ALA A 967 17.48 -23.13 14.42
N TRP A 968 18.46 -22.61 15.13
CA TRP A 968 18.54 -22.66 16.58
C TRP A 968 18.47 -21.27 17.21
N TYR A 969 17.66 -21.14 18.25
CA TYR A 969 17.60 -20.00 19.17
C TYR A 969 18.10 -20.48 20.54
N VAL A 970 19.17 -19.90 21.06
CA VAL A 970 19.73 -20.31 22.35
C VAL A 970 19.94 -19.10 23.26
N GLN A 971 19.41 -19.18 24.47
CA GLN A 971 19.60 -18.14 25.48
C GLN A 971 19.71 -18.72 26.88
N ARG A 972 20.55 -18.10 27.71
CA ARG A 972 20.55 -18.33 29.15
C ARG A 972 19.48 -17.48 29.81
N LEU A 973 18.55 -18.13 30.49
CA LEU A 973 17.36 -17.51 31.06
C LEU A 973 17.22 -17.92 32.53
N ALA A 974 16.89 -16.95 33.37
CA ALA A 974 16.41 -17.23 34.72
C ALA A 974 14.95 -17.69 34.62
N ILE A 975 14.66 -18.91 35.06
CA ILE A 975 13.30 -19.47 35.07
C ILE A 975 12.77 -19.42 36.50
N PRO A 976 11.58 -18.83 36.74
CA PRO A 976 10.95 -18.87 38.04
C PRO A 976 10.85 -20.29 38.60
N GLU A 977 11.11 -20.46 39.89
CA GLU A 977 11.14 -21.77 40.55
C GLU A 977 9.79 -22.50 40.42
N ASP A 978 8.69 -21.76 40.35
CA ASP A 978 7.32 -22.26 40.24
C ASP A 978 6.86 -22.50 38.80
N ALA A 979 7.60 -22.08 37.77
CA ALA A 979 7.31 -22.41 36.39
C ALA A 979 7.46 -23.93 36.17
N ARG A 980 6.55 -24.52 35.40
CA ARG A 980 6.55 -25.95 35.06
C ARG A 980 6.40 -26.19 33.56
N TYR A 981 5.99 -25.18 32.80
CA TYR A 981 5.82 -25.27 31.36
C TYR A 981 6.38 -24.03 30.67
N VAL A 982 6.81 -24.20 29.43
CA VAL A 982 7.04 -23.14 28.46
C VAL A 982 6.00 -23.27 27.35
N VAL A 983 5.30 -22.19 27.05
CA VAL A 983 4.13 -22.15 26.16
C VAL A 983 4.46 -21.33 24.93
N PHE A 984 4.30 -21.98 23.78
CA PHE A 984 4.48 -21.40 22.46
C PHE A 984 3.10 -21.14 21.86
N THR A 985 2.90 -19.93 21.31
CA THR A 985 1.58 -19.48 20.80
C THR A 985 1.53 -19.32 19.29
N GLY A 986 2.68 -19.50 18.62
CA GLY A 986 2.84 -19.53 17.18
C GLY A 986 4.32 -19.59 16.82
N VAL A 987 4.74 -20.77 16.40
CA VAL A 987 6.07 -21.08 15.88
C VAL A 987 5.85 -21.67 14.50
N ASP A 988 6.70 -21.29 13.57
CA ASP A 988 6.58 -21.79 12.21
C ASP A 988 6.75 -23.31 12.13
N ASP A 989 5.98 -23.93 11.25
CA ASP A 989 5.93 -25.34 10.89
C ASP A 989 6.19 -26.36 12.01
N LEU A 990 7.46 -26.61 12.37
CA LEU A 990 7.83 -27.57 13.39
C LEU A 990 8.90 -27.01 14.33
N PHE A 991 8.81 -27.32 15.62
CA PHE A 991 9.86 -26.95 16.56
C PHE A 991 10.07 -27.95 17.69
N GLU A 992 11.26 -27.89 18.28
CA GLU A 992 11.70 -28.65 19.44
C GLU A 992 12.32 -27.71 20.48
N VAL A 993 12.20 -28.08 21.75
CA VAL A 993 12.69 -27.28 22.87
C VAL A 993 13.54 -28.12 23.79
N TYR A 994 14.73 -27.61 24.08
CA TYR A 994 15.72 -28.22 24.94
C TYR A 994 15.99 -27.30 26.14
N VAL A 995 16.11 -27.89 27.33
CA VAL A 995 16.48 -27.19 28.57
C VAL A 995 17.69 -27.88 29.17
N ASP A 996 18.78 -27.13 29.35
CA ASP A 996 20.10 -27.64 29.77
C ASP A 996 20.53 -28.88 28.98
N GLY A 997 20.19 -28.88 27.69
CA GLY A 997 20.49 -29.95 26.74
C GLY A 997 19.55 -31.16 26.73
N VAL A 998 18.51 -31.16 27.56
CA VAL A 998 17.50 -32.22 27.57
C VAL A 998 16.32 -31.82 26.69
N LEU A 999 15.92 -32.65 25.72
CA LEU A 999 14.72 -32.45 24.93
C LEU A 999 13.48 -32.54 25.85
N CYS A 1000 12.70 -31.46 25.88
CA CYS A 1000 11.52 -31.35 26.73
C CYS A 1000 10.22 -31.57 25.96
N GLY A 1001 10.23 -31.33 24.65
CA GLY A 1001 9.07 -31.48 23.77
C GLY A 1001 9.13 -30.52 22.59
N GLY A 1002 8.01 -30.37 21.88
CA GLY A 1002 7.92 -29.59 20.66
C GLY A 1002 6.51 -29.64 20.07
N GLY A 1003 6.34 -29.17 18.85
CA GLY A 1003 5.11 -29.40 18.09
C GLY A 1003 5.27 -29.04 16.62
N GLY A 1004 4.20 -29.29 15.88
CA GLY A 1004 4.27 -29.48 14.44
C GLY A 1004 4.64 -30.91 14.07
N ASP A 1005 4.25 -31.34 12.87
CA ASP A 1005 4.51 -32.68 12.36
C ASP A 1005 4.68 -32.65 10.85
N ARG A 1006 5.88 -33.03 10.41
CA ARG A 1006 6.29 -33.04 9.01
C ARG A 1006 5.61 -34.12 8.18
N GLU A 1007 5.26 -35.25 8.77
CA GLU A 1007 4.59 -36.34 8.05
C GLU A 1007 3.14 -35.98 7.74
N THR A 1008 2.46 -35.33 8.69
CA THR A 1008 1.06 -34.91 8.53
C THR A 1008 0.89 -33.49 7.97
N LYS A 1009 2.00 -32.76 7.76
CA LYS A 1009 2.02 -31.33 7.40
C LYS A 1009 1.24 -30.46 8.38
N GLN A 1010 1.19 -30.88 9.63
CA GLN A 1010 0.53 -30.12 10.67
C GLN A 1010 1.50 -29.04 11.17
N THR A 1011 1.22 -27.78 10.90
CA THR A 1011 2.04 -26.65 11.38
C THR A 1011 1.77 -26.33 12.86
N ALA A 1012 2.80 -25.88 13.57
CA ALA A 1012 2.72 -25.33 14.92
C ALA A 1012 2.25 -23.87 14.96
N PHE A 1013 2.09 -23.20 13.81
CA PHE A 1013 1.88 -21.75 13.72
C PHE A 1013 0.61 -21.26 14.44
N GLU A 1014 -0.47 -22.04 14.38
CA GLU A 1014 -1.75 -21.71 15.00
C GLU A 1014 -1.96 -22.38 16.36
N GLN A 1015 -1.02 -23.20 16.80
CA GLN A 1015 -1.18 -24.01 18.00
C GLN A 1015 -0.68 -23.27 19.24
N THR A 1016 -1.40 -23.47 20.34
CA THR A 1016 -0.86 -23.19 21.68
C THR A 1016 -0.31 -24.47 22.26
N ILE A 1017 1.02 -24.60 22.29
CA ILE A 1017 1.71 -25.81 22.73
C ILE A 1017 2.43 -25.53 24.04
N ALA A 1018 2.14 -26.34 25.06
CA ALA A 1018 2.78 -26.26 26.37
C ALA A 1018 3.78 -27.41 26.53
N VAL A 1019 5.06 -27.06 26.59
CA VAL A 1019 6.16 -28.02 26.77
C VAL A 1019 6.55 -28.07 28.25
N PRO A 1020 6.56 -29.25 28.90
CA PRO A 1020 6.93 -29.36 30.31
C PRO A 1020 8.41 -29.05 30.51
N LEU A 1021 8.73 -28.26 31.54
CA LEU A 1021 10.09 -27.98 31.97
C LEU A 1021 10.61 -29.11 32.87
N PRO A 1022 11.93 -29.41 32.87
CA PRO A 1022 12.49 -30.41 33.75
C PRO A 1022 12.19 -30.09 35.23
N PRO A 1023 11.79 -31.09 36.04
CA PRO A 1023 11.46 -30.90 37.45
C PRO A 1023 12.70 -30.53 38.28
N GLU A 1024 13.85 -31.14 37.97
CA GLU A 1024 15.15 -30.79 38.53
C GLU A 1024 15.91 -29.91 37.53
N ARG A 1025 16.03 -28.61 37.84
CA ARG A 1025 16.74 -27.64 37.01
C ARG A 1025 17.42 -26.56 37.86
N LYS A 1026 18.40 -25.88 37.27
CA LYS A 1026 19.05 -24.71 37.89
C LYS A 1026 18.15 -23.48 37.81
N GLU A 1027 18.40 -22.49 38.65
CA GLU A 1027 17.70 -21.19 38.62
C GLU A 1027 17.89 -20.48 37.27
N THR A 1028 19.10 -20.57 36.71
CA THR A 1028 19.41 -20.15 35.34
C THR A 1028 19.67 -21.39 34.49
N VAL A 1029 18.91 -21.54 33.41
CA VAL A 1029 19.06 -22.65 32.46
C VAL A 1029 19.50 -22.13 31.10
N THR A 1030 20.09 -23.00 30.29
CA THR A 1030 20.26 -22.78 28.85
C THR A 1030 19.03 -23.34 28.15
N MET A 1031 18.20 -22.46 27.57
CA MET A 1031 17.07 -22.85 26.74
C MET A 1031 17.48 -22.78 25.28
N ALA A 1032 17.28 -23.87 24.55
CA ALA A 1032 17.50 -23.94 23.12
C ALA A 1032 16.20 -24.33 22.43
N ILE A 1033 15.73 -23.48 21.51
CA ILE A 1033 14.57 -23.73 20.66
C ILE A 1033 15.10 -23.98 19.27
N ARG A 1034 14.67 -25.08 18.66
CA ARG A 1034 15.05 -25.44 17.31
C ARG A 1034 13.81 -25.45 16.45
N VAL A 1035 13.79 -24.67 15.37
CA VAL A 1035 12.62 -24.53 14.48
C VAL A 1035 13.01 -25.04 13.10
N GLU A 1036 12.13 -25.82 12.47
CA GLU A 1036 12.22 -26.22 11.07
C GLU A 1036 11.15 -25.46 10.30
N ASP A 1037 11.58 -24.65 9.34
CA ASP A 1037 10.73 -24.05 8.33
C ASP A 1037 10.75 -24.95 7.09
N TRP A 1038 9.58 -25.29 6.55
CA TRP A 1038 9.50 -26.07 5.32
C TRP A 1038 9.56 -25.18 4.08
N GLN A 1039 8.89 -24.03 4.11
CA GLN A 1039 8.85 -23.00 3.07
C GLN A 1039 8.29 -21.68 3.63
N GLY A 1040 8.91 -20.56 3.24
CA GLY A 1040 8.34 -19.23 3.41
C GLY A 1040 9.14 -18.44 4.42
N ALA A 1041 8.44 -17.80 5.36
CA ALA A 1041 9.10 -17.07 6.44
C ALA A 1041 9.03 -17.88 7.72
N GLY A 1042 10.16 -18.03 8.40
CA GLY A 1042 10.30 -18.99 9.48
C GLY A 1042 10.61 -18.36 10.84
N GLY A 1043 10.53 -19.21 11.87
CA GLY A 1043 10.97 -18.88 13.22
C GLY A 1043 9.88 -18.77 14.28
N VAL A 1044 10.19 -18.08 15.38
CA VAL A 1044 9.29 -17.94 16.52
C VAL A 1044 8.47 -16.65 16.36
N PHE A 1045 7.33 -16.75 15.67
CA PHE A 1045 6.49 -15.62 15.27
C PHE A 1045 5.82 -14.89 16.42
N ARG A 1046 5.45 -15.61 17.48
CA ARG A 1046 4.66 -15.07 18.59
C ARG A 1046 5.39 -15.16 19.92
N PRO A 1047 5.00 -14.36 20.92
CA PRO A 1047 5.58 -14.43 22.25
C PRO A 1047 5.51 -15.84 22.86
N VAL A 1048 6.54 -16.16 23.64
CA VAL A 1048 6.70 -17.41 24.38
C VAL A 1048 6.57 -17.11 25.87
N TYR A 1049 5.83 -17.94 26.59
CA TYR A 1049 5.49 -17.68 28.00
C TYR A 1049 5.94 -18.82 28.91
N LEU A 1050 6.24 -18.52 30.17
CA LEU A 1050 6.43 -19.51 31.23
C LEU A 1050 5.16 -19.59 32.10
N THR A 1051 4.72 -20.80 32.45
CA THR A 1051 3.51 -21.03 33.24
C THR A 1051 3.70 -22.15 34.28
N LYS A 1052 2.86 -22.19 35.33
CA LYS A 1052 2.91 -23.27 36.35
C LYS A 1052 2.08 -24.50 35.96
N GLN A 1053 1.05 -24.32 35.15
CA GLN A 1053 0.18 -25.38 34.63
C GLN A 1053 -0.03 -25.13 33.13
N PRO A 1054 -0.24 -26.19 32.32
CA PRO A 1054 -0.47 -26.02 30.90
C PRO A 1054 -1.85 -25.35 30.71
N PRO A 1055 -1.99 -24.40 29.77
CA PRO A 1055 -3.26 -23.74 29.53
C PRO A 1055 -4.35 -24.76 29.21
N PRO A 1056 -5.60 -24.57 29.70
CA PRO A 1056 -6.69 -25.47 29.37
C PRO A 1056 -6.86 -25.51 27.86
N SER A 1057 -6.82 -26.71 27.28
CA SER A 1057 -7.04 -26.91 25.86
C SER A 1057 -8.47 -26.52 25.52
N LYS A 1058 -8.69 -25.67 24.50
CA LYS A 1058 -10.00 -25.65 23.82
C LYS A 1058 -10.32 -27.08 23.39
N PRO A 1059 -11.59 -27.51 23.41
CA PRO A 1059 -12.01 -28.58 22.53
C PRO A 1059 -11.68 -28.11 21.11
N SER A 1060 -10.64 -28.66 20.50
CA SER A 1060 -10.45 -28.47 19.07
C SER A 1060 -11.67 -29.10 18.40
N LEU A 1061 -12.41 -28.28 17.66
CA LEU A 1061 -13.15 -28.81 16.52
C LEU A 1061 -12.09 -29.55 15.69
N LEU A 1062 -12.20 -30.88 15.64
CA LEU A 1062 -11.20 -31.88 15.21
C LEU A 1062 -10.37 -32.50 16.35
N ARG A 1063 -10.98 -33.45 17.08
CA ARG A 1063 -10.29 -34.64 17.58
C ARG A 1063 -11.05 -35.88 17.08
N ARG A 1064 -10.49 -36.59 16.10
CA ARG A 1064 -10.72 -38.03 15.97
C ARG A 1064 -9.73 -38.69 16.91
N GLU A 1065 -10.23 -39.43 17.88
CA GLU A 1065 -9.45 -40.37 18.68
C GLU A 1065 -8.73 -41.33 17.72
N VAL A 1066 -7.39 -41.36 17.75
CA VAL A 1066 -6.64 -42.51 17.27
C VAL A 1066 -6.30 -43.34 18.49
N ALA A 1067 -6.84 -44.56 18.47
CA ALA A 1067 -6.76 -45.55 19.51
C ALA A 1067 -5.31 -45.88 19.89
N SER A 1068 -5.14 -46.19 21.17
CA SER A 1068 -3.99 -46.85 21.75
C SER A 1068 -3.71 -48.18 21.04
N GLU A 1069 -2.56 -48.31 20.36
CA GLU A 1069 -1.91 -49.60 20.09
C GLU A 1069 -0.52 -49.36 19.47
N ALA A 1070 0.54 -49.32 20.30
CA ALA A 1070 1.91 -49.70 19.92
C ALA A 1070 2.87 -49.56 21.11
N VAL A 1071 2.68 -50.35 22.17
CA VAL A 1071 3.77 -50.75 23.06
C VAL A 1071 3.67 -52.25 23.24
N GLN A 1072 4.34 -53.01 22.38
CA GLN A 1072 4.95 -54.31 22.66
C GLN A 1072 5.53 -54.88 21.36
N ARG A 1073 6.84 -54.77 21.21
CA ARG A 1073 7.77 -55.92 21.07
C ARG A 1073 9.18 -55.40 20.80
N ALA A 1074 10.03 -55.60 21.80
CA ALA A 1074 11.45 -55.81 21.61
C ALA A 1074 11.62 -57.19 20.95
N ASP A 1075 12.26 -57.23 19.79
CA ASP A 1075 13.39 -58.09 19.42
C ASP A 1075 13.84 -57.74 17.99
#